data_AF-A0A6P6UF74-F1
#
_entry.id   AF-A0A6P6UF74-F1
#
_cell.length_a   1.000
_cell.length_b   1.000
_cell.length_c   1.000
_cell.angle_alpha   90.00
_cell.angle_beta   90.00
_cell.angle_gamma   90.00
#
_symmetry.space_group_name_H-M   'P 1'
#
loop_
_entity.id
_entity.type
_entity.pdbx_description
1 polymer ?
#
loop_
_entity_poly.entity_id
_entity_poly.type
_entity_poly.pdbx_seq_one_letter_code
_entity_poly.pdbx_strand_id
1 'polypeptide(L)'
;MIGDAKRPGMVKKNTKMLGIMHERTKVNDSFLNEYGSAISHTKESNTSNFSVPDEIDPKVVYSLLKRMLDEDCELLYLNDRPEKLMISTIPVPPIAIRPSVFVDGGMQSNENDTTERLKRIIQANASLRQEISDTSLPSKSLNGWIDLQVEVAQYINSDVRGVPLSAPATKPLSGFVQRLKGKQGRFRGNLSGKRVEYTGRTVISPDPNLKITEVAVPILMAQILTYPERVSYHNIEKLRQCVRNGPKKYPGAKYIRQPDGTEISLKFSSRKRHADELKFGYIVDRHLEDGDVILFNRQPSLHRMSIMCHRARIMPWRTLRFNESVCNPYNADFDGDEMNMHVPQTEEARTEALMLMGVQNNLCTPKNGEILVASTQDFLTSSFLITRKDTFYDRASFSLMCSYMGDGMDQIDLPTPALLKPVELWTGKQLFTVLLRPFAKMKVYVNLTVAEKNYQKPKETMCPNDGFVCFRNSELISGQLGKATLGNGNKDGLYSVLLRDYKSHAASVCMNRLAKLSARWIGNHGFSIGIDDVQPPDRLITARDEKISTGYAMCDELIEKYNKGALELQPGHDAALTLEAKITKVLNDIRDIAAKECLTCLQWRNSPLIMSQCGSKGSPINISQMVACVGQQSVGGRRAPNGFIDRSLPHFPRKSKIPKARGFVANSFYSGLSATEFFFHTMGGREGLVDTAVKTADTGYMSRRLMKALEDLSIQYDNTVRNASSCIVQFVYGDDGMDPSQMEEKSGHPLNFDRLLMKVKATCPAGDQKSLSPSDICKKTDERLSERDTTPEGGCSEAFRDSLSKFLKVKCVQNLEKTIESLKAQEEDHNSSFENISSNISGFTSRQLEVFLRVCISRYHTKRVEAGTAIGAIGAQSIGEPGTQMTLKTFHFAGVASMNVTLGVPRIKEIINAAKRISTPIISAKLEHEDNAKEASLAKARIEKTLLGQVAKSIKIVMSARLASIVITLDMEIIQASRLCTDAYRVKESILQTPRIKLKDQHVKVLNSRKLEVVPQTDRSKLHFELHTLKNKLPSVVVTGITTIERVVINSEEKKDSGGGPKYLLFAEGTGLLGVMGTEGVNGYETKSNHIMEVQQTLGIEAARSSIIDEIKHTMSSHGMTIDIRHMMLLADLMTFKGEVLGITRHGVQKMKDSVLMLASFEKTADHLFNASVNGRDDKIEGVSECIIMGIPMQLGTGMLKVRQRVQQVELNYGLDPILS
;
A
#
# COMPACT_ATOMS: atom_id res chain seq x y z
N MET A 1 -20.90 -39.23 -44.47
CA MET A 1 -20.65 -40.52 -43.79
C MET A 1 -19.33 -40.42 -43.03
N ILE A 2 -19.38 -40.09 -41.73
CA ILE A 2 -18.27 -40.27 -40.79
C ILE A 2 -18.96 -40.82 -39.54
N GLY A 3 -19.08 -42.15 -39.50
CA GLY A 3 -19.69 -42.88 -38.40
C GLY A 3 -18.67 -43.19 -37.31
N ASP A 4 -19.08 -43.03 -36.06
CA ASP A 4 -18.53 -43.62 -34.84
C ASP A 4 -17.03 -43.45 -34.56
N ALA A 5 -16.64 -42.22 -34.22
CA ALA A 5 -15.44 -42.00 -33.41
C ALA A 5 -15.67 -42.53 -31.97
N LYS A 6 -15.21 -43.75 -31.72
CA LYS A 6 -15.05 -44.33 -30.37
C LYS A 6 -14.36 -43.32 -29.44
N ARG A 7 -14.96 -43.03 -28.27
CA ARG A 7 -14.32 -42.18 -27.24
C ARG A 7 -12.95 -42.76 -26.86
N PRO A 8 -11.83 -42.04 -27.03
CA PRO A 8 -10.53 -42.52 -26.59
C PRO A 8 -10.49 -42.68 -25.06
N GLY A 9 -9.81 -43.72 -24.58
CA GLY A 9 -9.60 -43.97 -23.16
C GLY A 9 -8.86 -42.80 -22.48
N MET A 10 -9.06 -42.65 -21.17
CA MET A 10 -8.45 -41.53 -20.43
C MET A 10 -7.02 -41.90 -20.02
N VAL A 11 -6.05 -41.09 -20.46
CA VAL A 11 -4.66 -41.22 -20.03
C VAL A 11 -4.51 -40.55 -18.66
N LYS A 12 -4.04 -41.29 -17.66
CA LYS A 12 -3.83 -40.83 -16.27
C LYS A 12 -2.36 -40.95 -15.90
N LYS A 13 -1.84 -39.98 -15.15
CA LYS A 13 -0.51 -40.10 -14.52
C LYS A 13 -0.55 -41.18 -13.44
N ASN A 14 0.43 -42.10 -13.45
CA ASN A 14 0.61 -43.07 -12.38
C ASN A 14 1.01 -42.32 -11.09
N THR A 15 0.25 -42.50 -10.01
CA THR A 15 0.48 -41.81 -8.73
C THR A 15 1.50 -42.51 -7.85
N LYS A 16 1.82 -43.78 -8.13
CA LYS A 16 2.75 -44.60 -7.33
C LYS A 16 4.15 -44.69 -7.92
N MET A 17 4.29 -44.61 -9.25
CA MET A 17 5.57 -44.68 -9.97
C MET A 17 5.65 -43.60 -11.06
N LEU A 18 6.85 -43.33 -11.56
CA LEU A 18 7.09 -42.49 -12.74
C LEU A 18 6.60 -43.22 -14.00
N GLY A 19 5.30 -43.10 -14.30
CA GLY A 19 4.68 -43.76 -15.45
C GLY A 19 3.36 -43.11 -15.88
N ILE A 20 2.91 -43.42 -17.10
CA ILE A 20 1.64 -42.97 -17.66
C ILE A 20 0.77 -44.20 -17.90
N MET A 21 -0.43 -44.19 -17.33
CA MET A 21 -1.40 -45.27 -17.46
C MET A 21 -2.47 -44.90 -18.48
N HIS A 22 -2.80 -45.82 -19.37
CA HIS A 22 -3.92 -45.68 -20.29
C HIS A 22 -5.09 -46.57 -19.84
N GLU A 23 -6.17 -45.93 -19.40
CA GLU A 23 -7.35 -46.63 -18.92
C GLU A 23 -8.25 -46.98 -20.11
N ARG A 24 -8.14 -48.22 -20.63
CA ARG A 24 -8.93 -48.72 -21.76
C ARG A 24 -10.34 -49.21 -21.39
N THR A 25 -10.80 -48.99 -20.16
CA THR A 25 -11.97 -49.64 -19.54
C THR A 25 -13.35 -49.33 -20.15
N LYS A 26 -13.45 -48.60 -21.26
CA LYS A 26 -14.73 -48.31 -21.93
C LYS A 26 -14.88 -48.86 -23.35
N VAL A 27 -13.91 -49.62 -23.89
CA VAL A 27 -13.85 -49.83 -25.35
C VAL A 27 -14.02 -51.28 -25.85
N ASN A 28 -13.97 -52.36 -25.04
CA ASN A 28 -14.15 -53.72 -25.56
C ASN A 28 -15.00 -54.64 -24.65
N ASP A 29 -16.30 -54.72 -24.88
CA ASP A 29 -17.19 -55.74 -24.27
C ASP A 29 -16.92 -57.17 -24.80
N SER A 30 -16.26 -57.33 -25.95
CA SER A 30 -16.00 -58.67 -26.52
C SER A 30 -14.83 -59.42 -25.87
N PHE A 31 -13.77 -58.71 -25.48
CA PHE A 31 -12.56 -59.32 -24.88
C PHE A 31 -12.77 -59.73 -23.41
N LEU A 32 -13.68 -59.09 -22.68
CA LEU A 32 -14.00 -59.45 -21.29
C LEU A 32 -14.67 -60.83 -21.16
N ASN A 33 -15.42 -61.26 -22.19
CA ASN A 33 -16.08 -62.57 -22.20
C ASN A 33 -15.10 -63.73 -22.48
N GLU A 34 -14.12 -63.55 -23.36
CA GLU A 34 -13.04 -64.53 -23.58
C GLU A 34 -12.10 -64.63 -22.38
N TYR A 35 -11.79 -63.50 -21.72
CA TYR A 35 -10.98 -63.49 -20.50
C TYR A 35 -11.71 -64.13 -19.31
N GLY A 36 -13.04 -63.95 -19.23
CA GLY A 36 -13.89 -64.61 -18.24
C GLY A 36 -13.91 -66.14 -18.39
N SER A 37 -13.90 -66.67 -19.62
CA SER A 37 -13.84 -68.13 -19.85
C SER A 37 -12.45 -68.71 -19.56
N ALA A 38 -11.38 -67.94 -19.73
CA ALA A 38 -10.03 -68.37 -19.37
C ALA A 38 -9.83 -68.46 -17.84
N ILE A 39 -10.43 -67.54 -17.08
CA ILE A 39 -10.33 -67.51 -15.61
C ILE A 39 -11.11 -68.66 -14.97
N SER A 40 -12.21 -69.14 -15.56
CA SER A 40 -12.98 -70.27 -15.02
C SER A 40 -12.20 -71.60 -14.96
N HIS A 41 -11.04 -71.70 -15.62
CA HIS A 41 -10.21 -72.91 -15.61
C HIS A 41 -9.08 -72.90 -14.56
N THR A 42 -8.90 -71.82 -13.79
CA THR A 42 -7.80 -71.72 -12.81
C THR A 42 -8.36 -71.63 -11.39
N LYS A 43 -8.12 -72.68 -10.59
CA LYS A 43 -8.80 -72.92 -9.30
C LYS A 43 -8.33 -72.05 -8.12
N GLU A 44 -7.52 -71.02 -8.34
CA GLU A 44 -6.99 -70.17 -7.28
C GLU A 44 -6.98 -68.69 -7.68
N SER A 45 -8.07 -67.97 -7.39
CA SER A 45 -8.06 -66.62 -6.78
C SER A 45 -9.44 -65.95 -6.86
N ASN A 46 -10.14 -65.89 -5.73
CA ASN A 46 -11.24 -64.94 -5.51
C ASN A 46 -10.62 -63.57 -5.17
N THR A 47 -10.28 -62.77 -6.19
CA THR A 47 -9.99 -61.34 -6.04
C THR A 47 -10.76 -60.57 -7.10
N SER A 48 -11.60 -59.65 -6.63
CA SER A 48 -12.49 -58.81 -7.42
C SER A 48 -11.77 -57.89 -8.40
N ASN A 49 -12.28 -57.80 -9.63
CA ASN A 49 -12.07 -56.76 -10.64
C ASN A 49 -10.63 -56.22 -10.79
N PHE A 50 -9.74 -56.97 -11.42
CA PHE A 50 -8.50 -56.42 -11.97
C PHE A 50 -8.74 -55.82 -13.36
N SER A 51 -8.97 -54.50 -13.41
CA SER A 51 -8.62 -53.71 -14.60
C SER A 51 -7.10 -53.55 -14.58
N VAL A 52 -6.37 -54.23 -15.46
CA VAL A 52 -4.94 -53.95 -15.67
C VAL A 52 -4.86 -52.70 -16.57
N PRO A 53 -4.50 -51.51 -16.05
CA PRO A 53 -4.22 -50.38 -16.93
C PRO A 53 -2.95 -50.68 -17.74
N ASP A 54 -2.99 -50.46 -19.06
CA ASP A 54 -1.79 -50.53 -19.90
C ASP A 54 -0.87 -49.36 -19.52
N GLU A 55 0.32 -49.66 -18.99
CA GLU A 55 1.37 -48.66 -18.78
C GLU A 55 2.04 -48.37 -20.12
N ILE A 56 2.13 -47.09 -20.50
CA ILE A 56 2.72 -46.69 -21.78
C ILE A 56 4.20 -46.42 -21.58
N ASP A 57 5.04 -47.24 -22.24
CA ASP A 57 6.48 -47.06 -22.23
C ASP A 57 6.95 -45.83 -23.04
N PRO A 58 8.03 -45.13 -22.61
CA PRO A 58 8.65 -44.03 -23.36
C PRO A 58 8.98 -44.37 -24.82
N LYS A 59 9.36 -45.62 -25.11
CA LYS A 59 9.65 -46.11 -26.47
C LYS A 59 8.41 -46.11 -27.37
N VAL A 60 7.26 -46.50 -26.81
CA VAL A 60 5.97 -46.47 -27.50
C VAL A 60 5.56 -45.03 -27.77
N VAL A 61 5.66 -44.16 -26.75
CA VAL A 61 5.38 -42.72 -26.91
C VAL A 61 6.24 -42.09 -28.01
N TYR A 62 7.55 -42.33 -28.00
CA TYR A 62 8.45 -41.82 -29.03
C TYR A 62 8.04 -42.25 -30.45
N SER A 63 7.66 -43.53 -30.61
CA SER A 63 7.20 -44.06 -31.90
C SER A 63 5.88 -43.44 -32.36
N LEU A 64 4.99 -43.10 -31.43
CA LEU A 64 3.72 -42.41 -31.73
C LEU A 64 3.97 -40.95 -32.11
N LEU A 65 4.77 -40.22 -31.33
CA LEU A 65 5.08 -38.81 -31.60
C LEU A 65 5.82 -38.64 -32.93
N LYS A 66 6.68 -39.60 -33.31
CA LYS A 66 7.35 -39.60 -34.61
C LYS A 66 6.39 -39.77 -35.79
N ARG A 67 5.24 -40.43 -35.58
CA ARG A 67 4.21 -40.64 -36.63
C ARG A 67 3.27 -39.44 -36.81
N MET A 68 3.32 -38.44 -35.91
CA MET A 68 2.49 -37.25 -36.05
C MET A 68 2.89 -36.46 -37.30
N LEU A 69 1.90 -35.89 -37.97
CA LEU A 69 2.09 -34.98 -39.10
C LEU A 69 2.40 -33.57 -38.59
N ASP A 70 3.07 -32.75 -39.41
CA ASP A 70 3.42 -31.38 -39.01
C ASP A 70 2.16 -30.49 -38.85
N GLU A 71 1.13 -30.72 -39.65
CA GLU A 71 -0.19 -30.05 -39.53
C GLU A 71 -0.85 -30.30 -38.16
N ASP A 72 -0.78 -31.54 -37.67
CA ASP A 72 -1.29 -31.90 -36.34
C ASP A 72 -0.46 -31.22 -35.24
N CYS A 73 0.83 -31.02 -35.47
CA CYS A 73 1.71 -30.34 -34.52
C CYS A 73 1.36 -28.85 -34.39
N GLU A 74 1.07 -28.18 -35.52
CA GLU A 74 0.62 -26.78 -35.53
C GLU A 74 -0.73 -26.64 -34.82
N LEU A 75 -1.69 -27.55 -35.07
CA LEU A 75 -3.00 -27.56 -34.38
C LEU A 75 -2.87 -27.74 -32.86
N LEU A 76 -1.81 -28.43 -32.40
CA LEU A 76 -1.51 -28.62 -30.98
C LEU A 76 -0.64 -27.51 -30.39
N TYR A 77 -0.36 -26.44 -31.15
CA TYR A 77 0.50 -25.32 -30.77
C TYR A 77 1.93 -25.75 -30.41
N LEU A 78 2.46 -26.77 -31.09
CA LEU A 78 3.84 -27.20 -30.94
C LEU A 78 4.70 -26.51 -32.02
N ASN A 79 5.73 -25.80 -31.59
CA ASN A 79 6.63 -25.11 -32.53
C ASN A 79 7.63 -26.05 -33.21
N ASP A 80 7.93 -27.19 -32.60
CA ASP A 80 8.88 -28.17 -33.10
C ASP A 80 8.32 -29.59 -32.96
N ARG A 81 8.98 -30.55 -33.62
CA ARG A 81 8.56 -31.95 -33.66
C ARG A 81 8.44 -32.54 -32.24
N PRO A 82 7.30 -33.13 -31.87
CA PRO A 82 7.02 -33.59 -30.51
C PRO A 82 7.96 -34.71 -30.04
N GLU A 83 8.54 -35.48 -30.97
CA GLU A 83 9.54 -36.52 -30.68
C GLU A 83 10.78 -35.97 -29.96
N LYS A 84 11.10 -34.68 -30.10
CA LYS A 84 12.22 -34.01 -29.41
C LYS A 84 11.94 -33.76 -27.93
N LEU A 85 10.70 -33.85 -27.47
CA LEU A 85 10.35 -33.79 -26.05
C LEU A 85 10.89 -35.00 -25.27
N MET A 86 11.17 -36.10 -25.98
CA MET A 86 11.78 -37.29 -25.42
C MET A 86 13.29 -37.13 -25.36
N ILE A 87 13.85 -37.28 -24.16
CA ILE A 87 15.30 -37.16 -23.93
C ILE A 87 16.00 -38.44 -24.42
N SER A 88 16.58 -38.39 -25.62
CA SER A 88 17.46 -39.44 -26.16
C SER A 88 18.95 -39.12 -25.95
N THR A 89 19.29 -37.84 -25.90
CA THR A 89 20.66 -37.33 -25.68
C THR A 89 20.64 -36.23 -24.63
N ILE A 90 21.61 -36.24 -23.70
CA ILE A 90 21.71 -35.23 -22.64
C ILE A 90 22.92 -34.33 -22.91
N PRO A 91 22.73 -33.00 -23.07
CA PRO A 91 23.84 -32.07 -23.17
C PRO A 91 24.52 -31.88 -21.81
N VAL A 92 25.85 -31.99 -21.77
CA VAL A 92 26.63 -31.76 -20.55
C VAL A 92 27.05 -30.29 -20.47
N PRO A 93 26.73 -29.56 -19.38
CA PRO A 93 27.09 -28.16 -19.24
C PRO A 93 28.62 -27.98 -19.10
N PRO A 94 29.16 -26.84 -19.59
CA PRO A 94 30.59 -26.51 -19.42
C PRO A 94 30.95 -26.28 -17.96
N ILE A 95 32.26 -26.35 -17.64
CA ILE A 95 32.80 -26.22 -16.27
C ILE A 95 32.41 -24.90 -15.62
N ALA A 96 32.26 -23.81 -16.37
CA ALA A 96 31.80 -22.51 -15.85
C ALA A 96 30.44 -22.57 -15.13
N ILE A 97 29.56 -23.51 -15.50
CA ILE A 97 28.24 -23.70 -14.85
C ILE A 97 28.35 -24.61 -13.61
N ARG A 98 29.38 -25.47 -13.56
CA ARG A 98 29.63 -26.49 -12.54
C ARG A 98 31.08 -26.39 -12.02
N PRO A 99 31.46 -25.26 -11.40
CA PRO A 99 32.83 -25.04 -10.95
C PRO A 99 33.22 -26.04 -9.84
N SER A 100 34.48 -26.46 -9.84
CA SER A 100 35.10 -27.21 -8.76
C SER A 100 35.53 -26.27 -7.63
N VAL A 101 35.37 -26.71 -6.38
CA VAL A 101 35.81 -25.95 -5.21
C VAL A 101 37.03 -26.62 -4.63
N PHE A 102 38.17 -25.93 -4.65
CA PHE A 102 39.40 -26.43 -4.06
C PHE A 102 39.34 -26.33 -2.53
N VAL A 103 39.65 -27.44 -1.86
CA VAL A 103 39.79 -27.54 -0.40
C VAL A 103 41.26 -27.85 -0.09
N ASP A 104 41.77 -27.40 1.05
CA ASP A 104 43.15 -27.61 1.52
C ASP A 104 44.24 -27.18 0.52
N GLY A 105 44.26 -25.90 0.16
CA GLY A 105 45.39 -25.31 -0.59
C GLY A 105 45.58 -25.85 -2.02
N GLY A 106 44.59 -26.54 -2.58
CA GLY A 106 44.60 -27.03 -3.96
C GLY A 106 44.94 -28.52 -4.15
N MET A 107 45.12 -29.28 -3.06
CA MET A 107 45.41 -30.72 -3.14
C MET A 107 44.16 -31.58 -3.42
N GLN A 108 42.97 -31.13 -3.03
CA GLN A 108 41.71 -31.83 -3.31
C GLN A 108 40.66 -30.86 -3.84
N SER A 109 39.85 -31.31 -4.80
CA SER A 109 38.71 -30.57 -5.34
C SER A 109 37.40 -31.26 -5.00
N ASN A 110 36.49 -30.52 -4.38
CA ASN A 110 35.10 -30.93 -4.24
C ASN A 110 34.34 -30.55 -5.53
N GLU A 111 33.72 -31.57 -6.13
CA GLU A 111 32.93 -31.41 -7.34
C GLU A 111 31.53 -30.87 -7.06
N ASN A 112 30.96 -30.21 -8.08
CA ASN A 112 29.61 -29.67 -8.00
C ASN A 112 28.54 -30.79 -7.98
N ASP A 113 27.42 -30.55 -7.29
CA ASP A 113 26.22 -31.43 -7.31
C ASP A 113 25.82 -31.90 -8.72
N THR A 114 25.91 -31.00 -9.71
CA THR A 114 25.59 -31.31 -11.11
C THR A 114 26.57 -32.31 -11.71
N THR A 115 27.87 -32.20 -11.38
CA THR A 115 28.92 -33.14 -11.82
C THR A 115 28.69 -34.52 -11.18
N GLU A 116 28.41 -34.56 -9.88
CA GLU A 116 28.16 -35.82 -9.16
C GLU A 116 26.92 -36.54 -9.68
N ARG A 117 25.86 -35.79 -10.03
CA ARG A 117 24.66 -36.37 -10.64
C ARG A 117 24.93 -36.93 -12.04
N LEU A 118 25.72 -36.23 -12.86
CA LEU A 118 26.12 -36.73 -14.19
C LEU A 118 26.93 -38.03 -14.10
N LYS A 119 27.81 -38.15 -13.11
CA LYS A 119 28.55 -39.39 -12.83
C LYS A 119 27.59 -40.56 -12.57
N ARG A 120 26.55 -40.35 -11.74
CA ARG A 120 25.52 -41.37 -11.48
C ARG A 120 24.73 -41.75 -12.73
N ILE A 121 24.35 -40.78 -13.57
CA ILE A 121 23.66 -41.04 -14.84
C ILE A 121 24.53 -41.90 -15.76
N ILE A 122 25.82 -41.59 -15.89
CA ILE A 122 26.76 -42.36 -16.72
C ILE A 122 26.89 -43.79 -16.18
N GLN A 123 27.02 -43.95 -14.86
CA GLN A 123 27.09 -45.27 -14.21
C GLN A 123 25.81 -46.07 -14.44
N ALA A 124 24.64 -45.50 -14.19
CA ALA A 124 23.34 -46.15 -14.39
C ALA A 124 23.13 -46.55 -15.87
N ASN A 125 23.52 -45.69 -16.82
CA ASN A 125 23.42 -45.99 -18.24
C ASN A 125 24.38 -47.11 -18.68
N ALA A 126 25.60 -47.16 -18.12
CA ALA A 126 26.55 -48.23 -18.38
C ALA A 126 26.06 -49.58 -17.81
N SER A 127 25.54 -49.59 -16.59
CA SER A 127 24.95 -50.78 -15.96
C SER A 127 23.75 -51.29 -16.76
N LEU A 128 22.82 -50.41 -17.14
CA LEU A 128 21.66 -50.79 -17.96
C LEU A 128 22.09 -51.37 -19.32
N ARG A 129 23.13 -50.81 -19.94
CA ARG A 129 23.66 -51.33 -21.21
C ARG A 129 24.21 -52.75 -21.06
N GLN A 130 24.86 -53.06 -19.93
CA GLN A 130 25.34 -54.41 -19.61
C GLN A 130 24.17 -55.37 -19.32
N GLU A 131 23.17 -54.92 -18.58
CA GLU A 131 21.97 -55.72 -18.28
C GLU A 131 21.13 -56.04 -19.52
N ILE A 132 21.16 -55.18 -20.54
CA ILE A 132 20.47 -55.44 -21.83
C ILE A 132 21.25 -56.49 -22.65
N SER A 133 22.58 -56.55 -22.54
CA SER A 133 23.37 -57.59 -23.21
C SER A 133 23.24 -58.97 -22.54
N ASP A 134 23.00 -59.02 -21.23
CA ASP A 134 22.81 -60.26 -20.49
C ASP A 134 21.34 -60.72 -20.58
N THR A 135 21.04 -61.73 -21.41
CA THR A 135 19.66 -62.16 -21.74
C THR A 135 18.88 -62.84 -20.60
N SER A 136 19.39 -62.84 -19.37
CA SER A 136 18.94 -63.79 -18.34
C SER A 136 17.71 -63.38 -17.52
N LEU A 137 17.31 -62.10 -17.41
CA LEU A 137 16.10 -61.65 -16.68
C LEU A 137 15.55 -60.27 -17.15
N PRO A 138 14.41 -60.20 -17.88
CA PRO A 138 13.80 -58.93 -18.34
C PRO A 138 13.38 -57.96 -17.21
N SER A 139 13.04 -58.49 -16.03
CA SER A 139 12.61 -57.69 -14.87
C SER A 139 13.74 -56.82 -14.31
N LYS A 140 14.99 -57.26 -14.46
CA LYS A 140 16.17 -56.53 -13.96
C LYS A 140 16.45 -55.30 -14.82
N SER A 141 16.41 -55.46 -16.15
CA SER A 141 16.59 -54.36 -17.11
C SER A 141 15.51 -53.28 -17.00
N LEU A 142 14.26 -53.65 -16.63
CA LEU A 142 13.19 -52.68 -16.38
C LEU A 142 13.48 -51.81 -15.14
N ASN A 143 13.97 -52.41 -14.06
CA ASN A 143 14.37 -51.67 -12.86
C ASN A 143 15.55 -50.74 -13.14
N GLY A 144 16.59 -51.21 -13.84
CA GLY A 144 17.72 -50.37 -14.27
C GLY A 144 17.28 -49.21 -15.16
N TRP A 145 16.26 -49.39 -16.00
CA TRP A 145 15.68 -48.31 -16.80
C TRP A 145 14.92 -47.29 -15.94
N ILE A 146 14.14 -47.74 -14.96
CA ILE A 146 13.45 -46.85 -14.01
C ILE A 146 14.47 -46.03 -13.20
N ASP A 147 15.56 -46.64 -12.74
CA ASP A 147 16.62 -45.95 -12.01
C ASP A 147 17.28 -44.86 -12.87
N LEU A 148 17.58 -45.15 -14.14
CA LEU A 148 18.10 -44.16 -15.08
C LEU A 148 17.10 -43.01 -15.29
N GLN A 149 15.80 -43.30 -15.46
CA GLN A 149 14.76 -42.28 -15.59
C GLN A 149 14.68 -41.38 -14.35
N VAL A 150 14.82 -41.95 -13.15
CA VAL A 150 14.81 -41.21 -11.89
C VAL A 150 16.02 -40.27 -11.80
N GLU A 151 17.24 -40.75 -12.09
CA GLU A 151 18.45 -39.90 -12.01
C GLU A 151 18.42 -38.77 -13.05
N VAL A 152 17.92 -39.02 -14.27
CA VAL A 152 17.74 -37.99 -15.30
C VAL A 152 16.64 -36.98 -14.90
N ALA A 153 15.53 -37.45 -14.32
CA ALA A 153 14.49 -36.56 -13.83
C ALA A 153 14.99 -35.67 -12.68
N GLN A 154 15.74 -36.23 -11.74
CA GLN A 154 16.34 -35.50 -10.62
C GLN A 154 17.44 -34.53 -11.05
N TYR A 155 18.16 -34.83 -12.13
CA TYR A 155 19.15 -33.92 -12.72
C TYR A 155 18.53 -32.58 -13.16
N ILE A 156 17.34 -32.64 -13.76
CA ILE A 156 16.58 -31.43 -14.12
C ILE A 156 15.90 -30.84 -12.89
N ASN A 157 15.16 -31.66 -12.15
CA ASN A 157 14.38 -31.24 -10.99
C ASN A 157 14.47 -32.26 -9.86
N SER A 158 15.19 -31.94 -8.79
CA SER A 158 15.34 -32.85 -7.64
C SER A 158 14.04 -33.14 -6.88
N ASP A 159 12.99 -32.32 -7.04
CA ASP A 159 11.72 -32.43 -6.29
C ASP A 159 10.64 -33.22 -7.06
N VAL A 160 11.04 -34.16 -7.92
CA VAL A 160 10.10 -35.02 -8.65
C VAL A 160 9.35 -35.92 -7.66
N ARG A 161 8.02 -35.91 -7.75
CA ARG A 161 7.13 -36.74 -6.90
C ARG A 161 7.06 -38.17 -7.46
N GLY A 162 7.01 -39.18 -6.59
CA GLY A 162 6.84 -40.59 -6.97
C GLY A 162 8.14 -41.39 -7.11
N VAL A 163 9.25 -40.89 -6.56
CA VAL A 163 10.51 -41.65 -6.44
C VAL A 163 10.49 -42.46 -5.13
N PRO A 164 10.80 -43.77 -5.15
CA PRO A 164 10.91 -44.56 -3.92
C PRO A 164 12.01 -44.00 -3.00
N LEU A 165 11.67 -43.74 -1.74
CA LEU A 165 12.56 -43.25 -0.68
C LEU A 165 13.55 -44.36 -0.25
N SER A 166 14.46 -44.77 -1.14
CA SER A 166 15.38 -45.89 -0.86
C SER A 166 16.73 -45.46 -0.24
N ALA A 167 16.95 -44.18 0.09
CA ALA A 167 18.20 -43.76 0.74
C ALA A 167 17.95 -42.78 1.91
N PRO A 168 18.52 -43.03 3.10
CA PRO A 168 18.39 -42.14 4.25
C PRO A 168 19.38 -40.96 4.21
N ALA A 169 18.93 -39.81 4.72
CA ALA A 169 19.69 -38.77 5.41
C ALA A 169 20.94 -38.11 4.77
N THR A 170 21.15 -38.16 3.45
CA THR A 170 22.10 -37.25 2.77
C THR A 170 21.36 -36.11 2.07
N LYS A 171 21.89 -34.89 2.16
CA LYS A 171 21.30 -33.69 1.54
C LYS A 171 21.06 -33.99 0.04
N PRO A 172 19.83 -33.83 -0.49
CA PRO A 172 19.56 -34.15 -1.88
C PRO A 172 20.37 -33.23 -2.81
N LEU A 173 21.09 -33.81 -3.78
CA LEU A 173 21.87 -33.02 -4.75
C LEU A 173 20.93 -32.13 -5.55
N SER A 174 21.33 -30.87 -5.72
CA SER A 174 20.50 -29.85 -6.39
C SER A 174 20.49 -30.00 -7.91
N GLY A 175 19.29 -30.02 -8.49
CA GLY A 175 19.05 -29.99 -9.93
C GLY A 175 18.99 -28.55 -10.47
N PHE A 176 18.87 -28.41 -11.80
CA PHE A 176 18.82 -27.09 -12.44
C PHE A 176 17.63 -26.24 -12.00
N VAL A 177 16.45 -26.83 -11.85
CA VAL A 177 15.24 -26.11 -11.43
C VAL A 177 15.43 -25.49 -10.05
N GLN A 178 16.10 -26.17 -9.11
CA GLN A 178 16.43 -25.65 -7.78
C GLN A 178 17.37 -24.45 -7.83
N ARG A 179 18.30 -24.41 -8.80
CA ARG A 179 19.23 -23.28 -9.02
C ARG A 179 18.54 -22.06 -9.63
N LEU A 180 17.47 -22.26 -10.39
CA LEU A 180 16.71 -21.18 -11.03
C LEU A 180 15.62 -20.61 -10.12
N LYS A 181 14.89 -21.45 -9.39
CA LYS A 181 13.71 -21.07 -8.59
C LYS A 181 14.07 -20.53 -7.20
N GLY A 182 13.12 -19.83 -6.59
CA GLY A 182 13.21 -19.40 -5.18
C GLY A 182 13.97 -18.08 -4.98
N LYS A 183 14.13 -17.68 -3.72
CA LYS A 183 14.73 -16.37 -3.35
C LYS A 183 16.22 -16.28 -3.69
N GLN A 184 16.95 -17.38 -3.52
CA GLN A 184 18.38 -17.49 -3.88
C GLN A 184 18.61 -18.01 -5.30
N GLY A 185 17.53 -18.27 -6.05
CA GLY A 185 17.62 -18.70 -7.44
C GLY A 185 18.09 -17.57 -8.37
N ARG A 186 18.56 -17.93 -9.56
CA ARG A 186 19.18 -16.99 -10.51
C ARG A 186 18.31 -15.77 -10.84
N PHE A 187 17.03 -15.96 -11.17
CA PHE A 187 16.14 -14.85 -11.53
C PHE A 187 16.02 -13.79 -10.42
N ARG A 188 15.92 -14.22 -9.15
CA ARG A 188 15.71 -13.29 -8.03
C ARG A 188 17.00 -12.80 -7.38
N GLY A 189 17.97 -13.69 -7.19
CA GLY A 189 19.17 -13.41 -6.39
C GLY A 189 20.40 -12.98 -7.18
N ASN A 190 20.39 -13.15 -8.52
CA ASN A 190 21.52 -12.79 -9.38
C ASN A 190 21.14 -11.87 -10.54
N LEU A 191 19.93 -11.99 -11.10
CA LEU A 191 19.48 -11.20 -12.24
C LEU A 191 18.72 -9.94 -11.79
N SER A 192 17.52 -10.08 -11.19
CA SER A 192 16.75 -8.91 -10.73
C SER A 192 17.40 -8.18 -9.55
N GLY A 193 18.12 -8.91 -8.70
CA GLY A 193 18.93 -8.34 -7.62
C GLY A 193 20.34 -8.92 -7.69
N LYS A 194 21.35 -8.09 -7.52
CA LYS A 194 22.76 -8.51 -7.50
C LYS A 194 23.57 -7.68 -6.51
N ARG A 195 24.70 -8.23 -6.07
CA ARG A 195 25.72 -7.44 -5.37
C ARG A 195 26.40 -6.51 -6.38
N VAL A 196 26.64 -5.28 -5.97
CA VAL A 196 27.25 -4.24 -6.79
C VAL A 196 28.52 -3.73 -6.11
N GLU A 197 29.49 -3.29 -6.90
CA GLU A 197 30.73 -2.69 -6.41
C GLU A 197 30.54 -1.18 -6.15
N TYR A 198 31.58 -0.52 -5.61
CA TYR A 198 31.57 0.92 -5.28
C TYR A 198 30.47 1.33 -4.30
N THR A 199 30.25 0.49 -3.28
CA THR A 199 29.29 0.73 -2.21
C THR A 199 29.94 0.76 -0.84
N GLY A 200 29.40 1.58 0.06
CA GLY A 200 29.76 1.61 1.48
C GLY A 200 28.54 1.36 2.37
N ARG A 201 28.77 0.87 3.58
CA ARG A 201 27.75 0.73 4.62
C ARG A 201 28.36 1.00 5.98
N THR A 202 27.71 1.83 6.78
CA THR A 202 28.10 2.07 8.18
C THR A 202 26.92 2.67 8.96
N VAL A 203 27.10 2.80 10.27
CA VAL A 203 26.13 3.36 11.20
C VAL A 203 25.87 4.84 10.88
N ILE A 204 24.61 5.25 11.01
CA ILE A 204 24.18 6.63 10.82
C ILE A 204 24.17 7.42 12.14
N SER A 205 24.44 8.72 12.07
CA SER A 205 24.34 9.64 13.21
C SER A 205 23.78 11.00 12.77
N PRO A 206 23.07 11.73 13.63
CA PRO A 206 22.50 13.04 13.28
C PRO A 206 23.58 14.11 13.10
N ASP A 207 23.35 15.07 12.20
CA ASP A 207 24.12 16.32 12.12
C ASP A 207 23.24 17.47 11.56
N PRO A 208 22.72 18.37 12.43
CA PRO A 208 21.82 19.44 12.02
C PRO A 208 22.54 20.60 11.30
N ASN A 209 23.88 20.63 11.32
CA ASN A 209 24.66 21.66 10.62
C ASN A 209 24.81 21.37 9.13
N LEU A 210 24.63 20.11 8.72
CA LEU A 210 24.62 19.73 7.31
C LEU A 210 23.35 20.22 6.63
N LYS A 211 23.47 20.56 5.36
CA LYS A 211 22.30 20.82 4.53
C LYS A 211 21.52 19.53 4.32
N ILE A 212 20.21 19.63 4.10
CA ILE A 212 19.38 18.45 3.76
C ILE A 212 19.83 17.70 2.48
N THR A 213 20.65 18.33 1.63
CA THR A 213 21.21 17.72 0.42
C THR A 213 22.58 17.07 0.63
N GLU A 214 23.18 17.23 1.81
CA GLU A 214 24.54 16.79 2.10
C GLU A 214 24.51 15.56 3.02
N VAL A 215 25.41 14.61 2.74
CA VAL A 215 25.74 13.48 3.62
C VAL A 215 27.21 13.57 3.98
N ALA A 216 27.53 13.48 5.27
CA ALA A 216 28.90 13.36 5.72
C ALA A 216 29.42 11.95 5.46
N VAL A 217 30.55 11.85 4.77
CA VAL A 217 31.23 10.59 4.42
C VAL A 217 32.57 10.51 5.15
N PRO A 218 32.88 9.39 5.82
CA PRO A 218 34.17 9.17 6.46
C PRO A 218 35.34 9.23 5.47
N ILE A 219 36.45 9.88 5.86
CA ILE A 219 37.69 9.90 5.06
C ILE A 219 38.16 8.48 4.68
N LEU A 220 38.07 7.53 5.61
CA LEU A 220 38.47 6.13 5.36
C LEU A 220 37.63 5.48 4.25
N MET A 221 36.34 5.83 4.18
CA MET A 221 35.45 5.33 3.13
C MET A 221 35.74 6.04 1.80
N ALA A 222 35.96 7.37 1.83
CA ALA A 222 36.28 8.18 0.67
C ALA A 222 37.62 7.81 0.00
N GLN A 223 38.60 7.33 0.78
CA GLN A 223 39.85 6.79 0.25
C GLN A 223 39.67 5.43 -0.45
N ILE A 224 38.66 4.65 -0.05
CA ILE A 224 38.40 3.33 -0.63
C ILE A 224 37.57 3.47 -1.91
N LEU A 225 36.49 4.24 -1.84
CA LEU A 225 35.56 4.48 -2.94
C LEU A 225 36.17 5.51 -3.91
N THR A 226 36.31 5.13 -5.17
CA THR A 226 36.87 5.99 -6.20
C THR A 226 35.84 6.41 -7.24
N TYR A 227 36.14 7.51 -7.91
CA TYR A 227 35.39 8.00 -9.07
C TYR A 227 36.33 8.11 -10.28
N PRO A 228 35.98 7.50 -11.44
CA PRO A 228 36.77 7.58 -12.66
C PRO A 228 36.58 8.95 -13.32
N GLU A 229 37.46 9.90 -13.02
CA GLU A 229 37.40 11.23 -13.64
C GLU A 229 38.26 11.25 -14.92
N ARG A 230 37.63 11.59 -16.06
CA ARG A 230 38.33 11.74 -17.33
C ARG A 230 39.14 13.04 -17.36
N VAL A 231 40.41 12.95 -17.74
CA VAL A 231 41.32 14.09 -17.83
C VAL A 231 40.90 14.98 -19.00
N SER A 232 40.61 16.23 -18.68
CA SER A 232 40.23 17.32 -19.56
C SER A 232 41.13 18.54 -19.32
N TYR A 233 40.97 19.57 -20.13
CA TYR A 233 41.69 20.84 -19.95
C TYR A 233 41.44 21.47 -18.57
N HIS A 234 40.22 21.35 -18.02
CA HIS A 234 39.83 22.03 -16.78
C HIS A 234 40.32 21.35 -15.49
N ASN A 235 40.58 20.03 -15.51
CA ASN A 235 40.86 19.25 -14.31
C ASN A 235 42.26 18.62 -14.27
N ILE A 236 43.07 18.76 -15.33
CA ILE A 236 44.38 18.10 -15.42
C ILE A 236 45.30 18.45 -14.26
N GLU A 237 45.38 19.72 -13.83
CA GLU A 237 46.23 20.14 -12.73
C GLU A 237 45.80 19.52 -11.39
N LYS A 238 44.49 19.51 -11.14
CA LYS A 238 43.88 18.86 -9.97
C LYS A 238 44.20 17.36 -9.96
N LEU A 239 44.01 16.67 -11.07
CA LEU A 239 44.25 15.23 -11.17
C LEU A 239 45.74 14.88 -11.07
N ARG A 240 46.64 15.70 -11.62
CA ARG A 240 48.09 15.56 -11.40
C ARG A 240 48.43 15.59 -9.92
N GLN A 241 47.82 16.50 -9.16
CA GLN A 241 48.04 16.58 -7.72
C GLN A 241 47.48 15.36 -6.97
N CYS A 242 46.32 14.84 -7.36
CA CYS A 242 45.75 13.61 -6.80
C CYS A 242 46.67 12.39 -7.06
N VAL A 243 47.23 12.27 -8.27
CA VAL A 243 48.17 11.20 -8.63
C VAL A 243 49.47 11.30 -7.82
N ARG A 244 50.02 12.52 -7.63
CA ARG A 244 51.21 12.77 -6.79
C ARG A 244 50.97 12.37 -5.34
N ASN A 245 49.81 12.70 -4.79
CA ASN A 245 49.40 12.30 -3.43
C ASN A 245 49.28 10.77 -3.31
N GLY A 246 48.74 10.11 -4.34
CA GLY A 246 48.55 8.65 -4.39
C GLY A 246 47.43 8.16 -3.45
N PRO A 247 47.37 6.84 -3.17
CA PRO A 247 46.20 6.23 -2.55
C PRO A 247 46.10 6.41 -1.03
N LYS A 248 47.19 6.78 -0.33
CA LYS A 248 47.21 6.89 1.14
C LYS A 248 46.84 8.28 1.66
N LYS A 249 47.12 9.33 0.88
CA LYS A 249 46.88 10.72 1.28
C LYS A 249 45.59 11.22 0.63
N TYR A 250 44.68 11.76 1.44
CA TYR A 250 43.46 12.42 0.95
C TYR A 250 43.72 13.93 0.76
N PRO A 251 43.27 14.57 -0.33
CA PRO A 251 42.69 13.99 -1.55
C PRO A 251 43.76 13.33 -2.45
N GLY A 252 43.43 12.18 -3.06
CA GLY A 252 44.39 11.33 -3.78
C GLY A 252 43.75 10.49 -4.88
N ALA A 253 44.49 9.52 -5.42
CA ALA A 253 44.01 8.60 -6.47
C ALA A 253 44.61 7.20 -6.32
N LYS A 254 43.89 6.18 -6.81
CA LYS A 254 44.31 4.77 -6.77
C LYS A 254 44.86 4.24 -8.09
N TYR A 255 44.19 4.54 -9.20
CA TYR A 255 44.51 3.97 -10.51
C TYR A 255 44.53 5.05 -11.59
N ILE A 256 45.31 4.80 -12.63
CA ILE A 256 45.26 5.53 -13.90
C ILE A 256 44.93 4.51 -14.98
N ARG A 257 43.92 4.79 -15.79
CA ARG A 257 43.56 3.97 -16.94
C ARG A 257 43.86 4.73 -18.22
N GLN A 258 44.62 4.10 -19.09
CA GLN A 258 44.94 4.65 -20.40
C GLN A 258 43.82 4.30 -21.40
N PRO A 259 43.70 5.03 -22.52
CA PRO A 259 42.69 4.74 -23.56
C PRO A 259 42.83 3.35 -24.20
N ASP A 260 44.01 2.72 -24.11
CA ASP A 260 44.27 1.35 -24.58
C ASP A 260 43.73 0.26 -23.62
N GLY A 261 43.19 0.65 -22.46
CA GLY A 261 42.68 -0.25 -21.44
C GLY A 261 43.71 -0.68 -20.39
N THR A 262 44.96 -0.22 -20.47
CA THR A 262 45.95 -0.53 -19.43
C THR A 262 45.66 0.22 -18.13
N GLU A 263 45.60 -0.54 -17.02
CA GLU A 263 45.40 0.00 -15.67
C GLU A 263 46.72 0.02 -14.88
N ILE A 264 47.12 1.21 -14.44
CA ILE A 264 48.33 1.43 -13.64
C ILE A 264 47.93 1.67 -12.19
N SER A 265 48.39 0.80 -11.28
CA SER A 265 48.20 0.96 -9.84
C SER A 265 49.16 1.99 -9.25
N LEU A 266 48.65 3.00 -8.54
CA LEU A 266 49.45 4.03 -7.87
C LEU A 266 50.02 3.60 -6.50
N LYS A 267 49.83 2.33 -6.10
CA LYS A 267 50.31 1.80 -4.81
C LYS A 267 51.83 1.59 -4.78
N PHE A 268 52.41 1.14 -5.90
CA PHE A 268 53.83 0.77 -6.00
C PHE A 268 54.59 1.54 -7.10
N SER A 269 53.90 2.34 -7.91
CA SER A 269 54.45 3.00 -9.11
C SER A 269 55.12 4.36 -8.83
N SER A 270 55.96 4.83 -9.76
CA SER A 270 56.58 6.16 -9.70
C SER A 270 55.54 7.27 -9.96
N ARG A 271 54.85 7.69 -8.89
CA ARG A 271 53.73 8.65 -8.90
C ARG A 271 54.05 9.97 -9.59
N LYS A 272 55.25 10.52 -9.39
CA LYS A 272 55.65 11.81 -9.96
C LYS A 272 55.72 11.73 -11.48
N ARG A 273 56.38 10.70 -12.01
CA ARG A 273 56.51 10.46 -13.44
C ARG A 273 55.15 10.32 -14.12
N HIS A 274 54.26 9.47 -13.58
CA HIS A 274 52.92 9.28 -14.16
C HIS A 274 52.03 10.53 -14.08
N ALA A 275 52.21 11.39 -13.08
CA ALA A 275 51.50 12.67 -13.03
C ALA A 275 51.98 13.61 -14.15
N ASP A 276 53.30 13.68 -14.38
CA ASP A 276 53.86 14.56 -15.42
C ASP A 276 53.51 14.03 -16.83
N GLU A 277 53.47 12.71 -17.02
CA GLU A 277 53.07 12.02 -18.25
C GLU A 277 51.54 11.97 -18.49
N LEU A 278 50.72 12.52 -17.59
CA LEU A 278 49.25 12.48 -17.71
C LEU A 278 48.77 13.27 -18.94
N LYS A 279 48.00 12.62 -19.82
CA LYS A 279 47.47 13.20 -21.06
C LYS A 279 45.94 13.34 -21.04
N PHE A 280 45.41 14.17 -21.94
CA PHE A 280 43.97 14.28 -22.15
C PHE A 280 43.39 12.94 -22.62
N GLY A 281 42.19 12.62 -22.12
CA GLY A 281 41.52 11.36 -22.42
C GLY A 281 41.91 10.19 -21.52
N TYR A 282 42.96 10.31 -20.69
CA TYR A 282 43.24 9.32 -19.64
C TYR A 282 42.14 9.38 -18.57
N ILE A 283 41.95 8.31 -17.81
CA ILE A 283 40.97 8.25 -16.72
C ILE A 283 41.75 8.07 -15.42
N VAL A 284 41.47 8.91 -14.42
CA VAL A 284 42.09 8.84 -13.11
C VAL A 284 41.01 8.45 -12.09
N ASP A 285 41.22 7.31 -11.43
CA ASP A 285 40.34 6.85 -10.34
C ASP A 285 40.72 7.58 -9.05
N ARG A 286 40.21 8.80 -8.92
CA ARG A 286 40.44 9.66 -7.75
C ARG A 286 39.58 9.20 -6.57
N HIS A 287 39.99 9.56 -5.35
CA HIS A 287 39.16 9.43 -4.16
C HIS A 287 37.87 10.26 -4.27
N LEU A 288 36.84 9.87 -3.53
CA LEU A 288 35.62 10.65 -3.40
C LEU A 288 35.91 11.99 -2.71
N GLU A 289 35.36 13.10 -3.22
CA GLU A 289 35.61 14.45 -2.68
C GLU A 289 34.31 15.18 -2.31
N ASP A 290 34.44 16.36 -1.73
CA ASP A 290 33.29 17.20 -1.40
C ASP A 290 32.49 17.59 -2.64
N GLY A 291 31.16 17.43 -2.57
CA GLY A 291 30.24 17.76 -3.64
C GLY A 291 29.96 16.63 -4.62
N ASP A 292 30.66 15.49 -4.52
CA ASP A 292 30.39 14.31 -5.34
C ASP A 292 28.97 13.77 -5.10
N VAL A 293 28.37 13.26 -6.17
CA VAL A 293 27.02 12.70 -6.15
C VAL A 293 27.06 11.27 -5.62
N ILE A 294 26.22 10.99 -4.64
CA ILE A 294 26.09 9.68 -4.01
C ILE A 294 24.62 9.30 -3.88
N LEU A 295 24.31 8.03 -4.08
CA LEU A 295 22.99 7.47 -3.75
C LEU A 295 23.04 6.93 -2.34
N PHE A 296 22.08 7.33 -1.53
CA PHE A 296 21.96 6.92 -0.13
C PHE A 296 20.65 6.17 0.07
N ASN A 297 20.71 5.00 0.69
CA ASN A 297 19.59 4.05 0.76
C ASN A 297 19.47 3.42 2.15
N ARG A 298 18.24 3.28 2.65
CA ARG A 298 17.94 2.45 3.83
C ARG A 298 17.22 1.16 3.41
N GLN A 299 17.65 0.04 4.00
CA GLN A 299 16.96 -1.24 3.89
C GLN A 299 16.05 -1.42 5.11
N PRO A 300 14.77 -1.81 4.96
CA PRO A 300 14.01 -2.08 3.73
C PRO A 300 13.47 -0.82 3.04
N SER A 301 13.45 -0.82 1.71
CA SER A 301 12.88 0.28 0.90
C SER A 301 11.39 0.01 0.59
N LEU A 302 10.49 0.88 1.05
CA LEU A 302 9.04 0.75 0.85
C LEU A 302 8.49 1.64 -0.26
N HIS A 303 9.15 2.77 -0.52
CA HIS A 303 8.79 3.75 -1.53
C HIS A 303 10.05 4.32 -2.19
N ARG A 304 9.92 4.99 -3.35
CA ARG A 304 11.07 5.50 -4.11
C ARG A 304 12.00 6.42 -3.31
N MET A 305 11.47 7.23 -2.38
CA MET A 305 12.29 8.15 -1.56
C MET A 305 13.11 7.46 -0.45
N SER A 306 13.03 6.13 -0.33
CA SER A 306 13.93 5.36 0.55
C SER A 306 15.35 5.25 -0.04
N ILE A 307 15.52 5.64 -1.30
CA ILE A 307 16.80 5.89 -1.96
C ILE A 307 16.79 7.29 -2.57
N MET A 308 17.70 8.15 -2.16
CA MET A 308 17.82 9.50 -2.73
C MET A 308 19.28 9.86 -2.99
N CYS A 309 19.47 10.81 -3.88
CA CYS A 309 20.76 11.37 -4.21
C CYS A 309 21.12 12.51 -3.24
N HIS A 310 22.30 12.41 -2.64
CA HIS A 310 22.91 13.44 -1.81
C HIS A 310 24.27 13.85 -2.38
N ARG A 311 24.81 14.95 -1.85
CA ARG A 311 26.18 15.39 -2.08
C ARG A 311 27.06 14.92 -0.93
N ALA A 312 28.19 14.30 -1.24
CA ALA A 312 29.16 13.89 -0.25
C ALA A 312 29.84 15.12 0.39
N ARG A 313 30.08 15.04 1.69
CA ARG A 313 30.93 15.96 2.45
C ARG A 313 31.87 15.16 3.32
N ILE A 314 33.17 15.25 3.05
CA ILE A 314 34.15 14.36 3.66
C ILE A 314 34.48 14.85 5.07
N MET A 315 34.34 13.96 6.06
CA MET A 315 34.53 14.25 7.47
C MET A 315 35.48 13.21 8.11
N PRO A 316 36.22 13.57 9.16
CA PRO A 316 37.23 12.69 9.77
C PRO A 316 36.64 11.50 10.54
N TRP A 317 35.38 11.61 10.97
CA TRP A 317 34.69 10.60 11.77
C TRP A 317 34.29 9.37 10.94
N ARG A 318 33.84 8.30 11.61
CA ARG A 318 33.58 6.98 10.98
C ARG A 318 32.12 6.72 10.61
N THR A 319 31.17 7.52 11.10
CA THR A 319 29.73 7.35 10.84
C THR A 319 29.30 8.16 9.63
N LEU A 320 28.22 7.73 8.96
CA LEU A 320 27.52 8.56 7.98
C LEU A 320 26.62 9.53 8.72
N ARG A 321 26.64 10.81 8.33
CA ARG A 321 25.79 11.83 8.99
C ARG A 321 24.93 12.57 8.01
N PHE A 322 23.72 12.92 8.41
CA PHE A 322 22.81 13.70 7.60
C PHE A 322 21.82 14.46 8.50
N ASN A 323 21.15 15.44 7.90
CA ASN A 323 20.18 16.28 8.58
C ASN A 323 18.90 15.49 8.94
N GLU A 324 18.42 15.70 10.17
CA GLU A 324 17.30 15.01 10.78
C GLU A 324 15.96 15.27 10.08
N SER A 325 15.87 16.37 9.31
CA SER A 325 14.70 16.68 8.48
C SER A 325 14.44 15.62 7.40
N VAL A 326 15.47 14.85 7.03
CA VAL A 326 15.43 13.79 6.01
C VAL A 326 15.22 12.40 6.63
N CYS A 327 15.06 12.28 7.95
CA CYS A 327 14.85 10.98 8.60
C CYS A 327 13.52 10.33 8.21
N ASN A 328 12.46 11.11 8.02
CA ASN A 328 11.12 10.58 7.73
C ASN A 328 11.06 9.73 6.44
N PRO A 329 11.58 10.16 5.27
CA PRO A 329 11.66 9.31 4.08
C PRO A 329 12.42 7.99 4.26
N TYR A 330 13.46 7.99 5.09
CA TYR A 330 14.20 6.77 5.40
C TYR A 330 13.52 5.97 6.52
N ASN A 331 12.60 6.54 7.27
CA ASN A 331 12.09 5.97 8.53
C ASN A 331 13.24 5.61 9.49
N ALA A 332 14.25 6.48 9.55
CA ALA A 332 15.45 6.33 10.39
C ALA A 332 15.29 7.02 11.75
N ASP A 333 15.85 6.44 12.80
CA ASP A 333 15.72 6.93 14.19
C ASP A 333 17.04 6.99 14.97
N PHE A 334 18.18 6.68 14.33
CA PHE A 334 19.54 6.77 14.89
C PHE A 334 19.79 5.90 16.14
N ASP A 335 19.16 4.72 16.22
CA ASP A 335 19.29 3.77 17.34
C ASP A 335 20.45 2.75 17.20
N GLY A 336 21.28 2.90 16.16
CA GLY A 336 22.25 1.89 15.71
C GLY A 336 22.03 1.44 14.27
N ASP A 337 21.01 1.97 13.61
CA ASP A 337 20.74 1.83 12.19
C ASP A 337 21.99 2.00 11.29
N GLU A 338 22.06 1.17 10.26
CA GLU A 338 23.07 1.26 9.20
C GLU A 338 22.42 1.56 7.86
N MET A 339 23.05 2.41 7.06
CA MET A 339 22.58 2.75 5.72
C MET A 339 23.65 2.49 4.66
N ASN A 340 23.18 2.22 3.45
CA ASN A 340 24.02 1.93 2.30
C ASN A 340 24.25 3.20 1.48
N MET A 341 25.46 3.31 0.93
CA MET A 341 25.86 4.32 -0.03
C MET A 341 26.29 3.63 -1.33
N HIS A 342 25.92 4.21 -2.47
CA HIS A 342 26.38 3.79 -3.79
C HIS A 342 26.95 5.01 -4.54
N VAL A 343 28.11 4.86 -5.18
CA VAL A 343 28.75 5.94 -5.94
C VAL A 343 28.54 5.70 -7.44
N PRO A 344 27.73 6.52 -8.15
CA PRO A 344 27.57 6.42 -9.59
C PRO A 344 28.91 6.61 -10.31
N GLN A 345 29.26 5.69 -11.20
CA GLN A 345 30.57 5.65 -11.87
C GLN A 345 30.60 6.37 -13.23
N THR A 346 29.44 6.74 -13.79
CA THR A 346 29.34 7.43 -15.09
C THR A 346 28.73 8.82 -14.92
N GLU A 347 29.11 9.76 -15.79
CA GLU A 347 28.55 11.13 -15.78
C GLU A 347 27.05 11.16 -16.09
N GLU A 348 26.58 10.26 -16.96
CA GLU A 348 25.15 10.11 -17.28
C GLU A 348 24.35 9.74 -16.02
N ALA A 349 24.79 8.70 -15.29
CA ALA A 349 24.15 8.26 -14.06
C ALA A 349 24.25 9.31 -12.94
N ARG A 350 25.36 10.06 -12.84
CA ARG A 350 25.49 11.18 -11.89
C ARG A 350 24.47 12.28 -12.17
N THR A 351 24.31 12.63 -13.45
CA THR A 351 23.37 13.68 -13.88
C THR A 351 21.93 13.25 -13.61
N GLU A 352 21.58 12.00 -13.97
CA GLU A 352 20.26 11.43 -13.70
C GLU A 352 19.95 11.38 -12.20
N ALA A 353 20.89 10.90 -11.39
CA ALA A 353 20.75 10.83 -9.93
C ALA A 353 20.53 12.23 -9.33
N LEU A 354 21.32 13.23 -9.73
CA LEU A 354 21.22 14.59 -9.20
C LEU A 354 19.91 15.28 -9.59
N MET A 355 19.51 15.16 -10.86
CA MET A 355 18.34 15.87 -11.39
C MET A 355 17.02 15.19 -11.00
N LEU A 356 16.94 13.86 -10.99
CA LEU A 356 15.69 13.14 -10.71
C LEU A 356 15.60 12.66 -9.26
N MET A 357 16.69 12.11 -8.71
CA MET A 357 16.70 11.48 -7.38
C MET A 357 17.18 12.43 -6.26
N GLY A 358 17.55 13.67 -6.58
CA GLY A 358 18.02 14.65 -5.60
C GLY A 358 16.97 14.92 -4.51
N VAL A 359 17.42 15.07 -3.25
CA VAL A 359 16.54 15.36 -2.11
C VAL A 359 15.70 16.62 -2.33
N GLN A 360 16.29 17.67 -2.92
CA GLN A 360 15.59 18.92 -3.24
C GLN A 360 14.38 18.69 -4.16
N ASN A 361 14.47 17.75 -5.10
CA ASN A 361 13.39 17.49 -6.05
C ASN A 361 12.37 16.49 -5.49
N ASN A 362 12.70 15.80 -4.39
CA ASN A 362 11.87 14.78 -3.73
C ASN A 362 11.46 15.19 -2.31
N LEU A 363 11.07 16.45 -2.10
CA LEU A 363 10.53 16.91 -0.81
C LEU A 363 9.10 16.39 -0.55
N CYS A 364 8.31 16.23 -1.62
CA CYS A 364 6.93 15.74 -1.59
C CYS A 364 6.86 14.23 -1.86
N THR A 365 5.97 13.54 -1.16
CA THR A 365 5.63 12.16 -1.49
C THR A 365 4.75 12.10 -2.75
N PRO A 366 5.00 11.14 -3.68
CA PRO A 366 4.15 10.95 -4.83
C PRO A 366 2.78 10.33 -4.49
N LYS A 367 2.59 9.85 -3.26
CA LYS A 367 1.34 9.22 -2.80
C LYS A 367 0.14 10.17 -2.81
N ASN A 368 0.35 11.38 -2.31
CA ASN A 368 -0.70 12.38 -2.09
C ASN A 368 -0.21 13.83 -2.26
N GLY A 369 1.08 14.05 -2.57
CA GLY A 369 1.66 15.39 -2.74
C GLY A 369 1.98 16.12 -1.43
N GLU A 370 1.88 15.47 -0.27
CA GLU A 370 2.28 16.05 1.01
C GLU A 370 3.81 16.10 1.14
N ILE A 371 4.31 17.05 1.93
CA ILE A 371 5.74 17.12 2.25
C ILE A 371 6.09 16.01 3.25
N LEU A 372 7.13 15.24 2.91
CA LEU A 372 7.69 14.21 3.79
C LEU A 372 9.01 14.66 4.45
N VAL A 373 9.88 15.35 3.70
CA VAL A 373 11.10 15.99 4.23
C VAL A 373 10.69 17.29 4.91
N ALA A 374 10.63 17.29 6.23
CA ALA A 374 10.13 18.41 7.03
C ALA A 374 10.81 18.44 8.40
N SER A 375 10.54 19.47 9.18
CA SER A 375 11.08 19.60 10.52
C SER A 375 10.46 18.55 11.46
N THR A 376 11.31 17.95 12.30
CA THR A 376 10.93 16.87 13.22
C THR A 376 11.34 17.20 14.65
N GLN A 377 10.68 16.56 15.62
CA GLN A 377 11.09 16.52 17.03
C GLN A 377 11.51 17.89 17.60
N ASP A 378 12.78 18.06 17.95
CA ASP A 378 13.30 19.26 18.62
C ASP A 378 13.18 20.53 17.78
N PHE A 379 13.22 20.42 16.45
CA PHE A 379 13.00 21.58 15.57
C PHE A 379 11.57 22.13 15.75
N LEU A 380 10.59 21.25 15.93
CA LEU A 380 9.20 21.66 16.19
C LEU A 380 9.04 22.24 17.59
N THR A 381 9.62 21.60 18.60
CA THR A 381 9.58 22.10 19.99
C THR A 381 10.22 23.48 20.11
N SER A 382 11.42 23.66 19.53
CA SER A 382 12.13 24.95 19.51
C SER A 382 11.31 26.02 18.79
N SER A 383 10.77 25.73 17.60
CA SER A 383 9.93 26.67 16.85
C SER A 383 8.71 27.11 17.64
N PHE A 384 8.05 26.17 18.32
CA PHE A 384 6.88 26.44 19.13
C PHE A 384 7.18 27.32 20.34
N LEU A 385 8.31 27.09 21.01
CA LEU A 385 8.77 27.92 22.13
C LEU A 385 9.17 29.32 21.69
N ILE A 386 9.95 29.45 20.60
CA ILE A 386 10.38 30.74 20.04
C ILE A 386 9.19 31.58 19.60
N THR A 387 8.13 30.97 19.06
CA THR A 387 6.99 31.72 18.48
C THR A 387 5.90 32.05 19.49
N ARG A 388 6.12 31.78 20.77
CA ARG A 388 5.17 32.13 21.84
C ARG A 388 5.06 33.66 21.99
N LYS A 389 3.97 34.15 22.59
CA LYS A 389 3.73 35.60 22.74
C LYS A 389 4.57 36.25 23.85
N ASP A 390 5.04 35.46 24.81
CA ASP A 390 5.81 35.90 25.98
C ASP A 390 7.33 35.94 25.75
N THR A 391 7.81 35.46 24.59
CA THR A 391 9.24 35.46 24.26
C THR A 391 9.67 36.79 23.62
N PHE A 392 10.46 37.55 24.38
CA PHE A 392 11.09 38.79 23.95
C PHE A 392 12.61 38.69 23.99
N TYR A 393 13.28 39.34 23.04
CA TYR A 393 14.73 39.41 22.92
C TYR A 393 15.17 40.87 22.87
N ASP A 394 16.23 41.19 23.60
CA ASP A 394 16.96 42.45 23.42
C ASP A 394 17.77 42.40 22.11
N ARG A 395 18.32 43.55 21.71
CA ARG A 395 19.06 43.67 20.45
C ARG A 395 20.23 42.69 20.36
N ALA A 396 20.96 42.47 21.47
CA ALA A 396 22.13 41.58 21.48
C ALA A 396 21.70 40.12 21.30
N SER A 397 20.72 39.64 22.08
CA SER A 397 20.21 38.28 21.94
C SER A 397 19.57 38.05 20.57
N PHE A 398 18.80 39.01 20.06
CA PHE A 398 18.16 38.89 18.75
C PHE A 398 19.21 38.78 17.62
N SER A 399 20.26 39.60 17.68
CA SER A 399 21.37 39.54 16.71
C SER A 399 22.13 38.22 16.79
N LEU A 400 22.36 37.69 18.00
CA LEU A 400 22.96 36.38 18.21
C LEU A 400 22.09 35.27 17.58
N MET A 401 20.77 35.30 17.79
CA MET A 401 19.87 34.31 17.18
C MET A 401 19.84 34.42 15.65
N CYS A 402 19.93 35.62 15.09
CA CYS A 402 20.08 35.80 13.65
C CYS A 402 21.38 35.16 13.13
N SER A 403 22.48 35.28 13.87
CA SER A 403 23.75 34.62 13.52
C SER A 403 23.66 33.09 13.51
N TYR A 404 22.76 32.50 14.32
CA TYR A 404 22.57 31.05 14.38
C TYR A 404 21.98 30.46 13.09
N MET A 405 21.27 31.25 12.28
CA MET A 405 20.65 30.77 11.05
C MET A 405 21.66 30.41 9.95
N GLY A 406 22.84 31.05 9.97
CA GLY A 406 23.87 30.91 8.95
C GLY A 406 25.24 30.53 9.53
N ASP A 407 26.25 30.53 8.65
CA ASP A 407 27.66 30.36 9.01
C ASP A 407 28.41 31.70 8.93
N GLY A 408 27.71 32.82 9.19
CA GLY A 408 28.28 34.17 9.30
C GLY A 408 28.43 34.99 8.01
N MET A 409 28.13 34.40 6.84
CA MET A 409 28.30 35.06 5.53
C MET A 409 27.04 35.76 4.98
N ASP A 410 25.89 35.58 5.63
CA ASP A 410 24.60 36.12 5.16
C ASP A 410 24.41 37.57 5.63
N GLN A 411 24.03 38.47 4.72
CA GLN A 411 23.60 39.82 5.07
C GLN A 411 22.19 39.77 5.70
N ILE A 412 22.02 40.39 6.86
CA ILE A 412 20.76 40.38 7.62
C ILE A 412 20.34 41.82 7.93
N ASP A 413 19.14 42.20 7.49
CA ASP A 413 18.49 43.46 7.82
C ASP A 413 17.63 43.25 9.08
N LEU A 414 17.97 43.92 10.17
CA LEU A 414 17.20 43.81 11.41
C LEU A 414 15.85 44.52 11.27
N PRO A 415 14.71 43.86 11.58
CA PRO A 415 13.40 44.49 11.54
C PRO A 415 13.26 45.53 12.67
N THR A 416 12.31 46.45 12.54
CA THR A 416 11.94 47.39 13.61
C THR A 416 11.50 46.60 14.86
N PRO A 417 11.96 46.95 16.08
CA PRO A 417 11.54 46.25 17.30
C PRO A 417 10.03 46.34 17.50
N ALA A 418 9.43 45.28 18.05
CA ALA A 418 8.00 45.24 18.33
C ALA A 418 7.60 46.21 19.45
N LEU A 419 8.49 46.41 20.44
CA LEU A 419 8.35 47.41 21.48
C LEU A 419 9.49 48.42 21.35
N LEU A 420 9.16 49.69 21.18
CA LEU A 420 10.12 50.79 21.07
C LEU A 420 10.39 51.48 22.42
N LYS A 421 9.36 51.62 23.26
CA LYS A 421 9.44 52.18 24.61
C LYS A 421 8.63 51.28 25.55
N PRO A 422 9.07 51.02 26.80
CA PRO A 422 10.23 51.61 27.48
C PRO A 422 11.60 51.02 27.08
N VAL A 423 11.65 49.81 26.52
CA VAL A 423 12.88 49.13 26.08
C VAL A 423 12.68 48.57 24.69
N GLU A 424 13.74 48.61 23.86
CA GLU A 424 13.74 47.99 22.54
C GLU A 424 13.72 46.46 22.66
N LEU A 425 12.57 45.85 22.34
CA LEU A 425 12.39 44.40 22.39
C LEU A 425 11.82 43.87 21.07
N TRP A 426 12.41 42.78 20.61
CA TRP A 426 11.95 41.99 19.48
C TRP A 426 11.18 40.77 19.97
N THR A 427 10.16 40.36 19.24
CA THR A 427 9.45 39.10 19.51
C THR A 427 10.12 37.95 18.78
N GLY A 428 9.98 36.72 19.30
CA GLY A 428 10.45 35.55 18.57
C GLY A 428 9.70 35.27 17.26
N LYS A 429 8.50 35.84 17.06
CA LYS A 429 7.81 35.82 15.76
C LYS A 429 8.57 36.61 14.68
N GLN A 430 9.19 37.73 15.03
CA GLN A 430 10.02 38.53 14.10
C GLN A 430 11.28 37.77 13.66
N LEU A 431 11.76 36.82 14.47
CA LEU A 431 12.88 35.97 14.09
C LEU A 431 12.52 35.07 12.89
N PHE A 432 11.29 34.59 12.82
CA PHE A 432 10.80 33.81 11.67
C PHE A 432 10.61 34.67 10.41
N THR A 433 10.32 35.96 10.55
CA THR A 433 10.36 36.91 9.42
C THR A 433 11.76 36.97 8.82
N VAL A 434 12.80 37.12 9.66
CA VAL A 434 14.21 37.14 9.22
C VAL A 434 14.62 35.79 8.60
N LEU A 435 14.15 34.67 9.18
CA LEU A 435 14.44 33.33 8.67
C LEU A 435 13.96 33.15 7.22
N LEU A 436 12.75 33.63 6.92
CA LEU A 436 12.15 33.58 5.58
C LEU A 436 12.74 34.61 4.63
N ARG A 437 12.93 35.84 5.12
CA ARG A 437 13.40 37.00 4.34
C ARG A 437 14.44 37.78 5.14
N PRO A 438 15.72 37.39 5.07
CA PRO A 438 16.79 38.00 5.86
C PRO A 438 17.17 39.41 5.40
N PHE A 439 17.01 39.73 4.11
CA PHE A 439 17.32 41.05 3.57
C PHE A 439 16.24 41.53 2.60
N ALA A 440 16.05 42.84 2.50
CA ALA A 440 14.93 43.46 1.80
C ALA A 440 14.88 43.12 0.30
N LYS A 441 16.03 42.90 -0.35
CA LYS A 441 16.11 42.55 -1.79
C LYS A 441 15.59 41.13 -2.09
N MET A 442 15.49 40.25 -1.11
CA MET A 442 15.00 38.89 -1.31
C MET A 442 13.49 38.91 -1.61
N LYS A 443 13.11 38.48 -2.81
CA LYS A 443 11.72 38.49 -3.32
C LYS A 443 10.94 37.24 -2.91
N VAL A 444 10.93 36.92 -1.62
CA VAL A 444 10.12 35.83 -1.06
C VAL A 444 9.02 36.44 -0.21
N TYR A 445 7.80 36.42 -0.73
CA TYR A 445 6.56 36.91 -0.09
C TYR A 445 5.60 35.75 0.14
N VAL A 446 5.65 35.16 1.32
CA VAL A 446 4.83 34.02 1.70
C VAL A 446 3.52 34.51 2.32
N ASN A 447 2.40 33.97 1.85
CA ASN A 447 1.09 34.15 2.45
C ASN A 447 0.49 32.78 2.75
N LEU A 448 0.15 32.52 4.01
CA LEU A 448 -0.50 31.28 4.40
C LEU A 448 -1.31 31.48 5.68
N THR A 449 -2.38 30.69 5.80
CA THR A 449 -3.23 30.62 6.98
C THR A 449 -3.44 29.15 7.35
N VAL A 450 -3.04 28.75 8.55
CA VAL A 450 -3.10 27.35 9.01
C VAL A 450 -3.60 27.30 10.45
N ALA A 451 -4.55 26.41 10.71
CA ALA A 451 -4.98 26.09 12.08
C ALA A 451 -4.07 25.00 12.66
N GLU A 452 -3.42 25.29 13.79
CA GLU A 452 -2.61 24.34 14.54
C GLU A 452 -3.44 23.49 15.50
N LYS A 453 -2.81 22.48 16.08
CA LYS A 453 -3.47 21.51 16.97
C LYS A 453 -4.10 22.13 18.22
N ASN A 454 -3.54 23.23 18.72
CA ASN A 454 -4.02 23.97 19.89
C ASN A 454 -5.12 25.01 19.57
N TYR A 455 -5.56 25.09 18.30
CA TYR A 455 -6.59 26.02 17.85
C TYR A 455 -7.97 25.76 18.48
N GLN A 456 -8.62 26.83 18.95
CA GLN A 456 -9.99 26.82 19.46
C GLN A 456 -10.88 27.71 18.58
N LYS A 457 -11.98 27.17 18.04
CA LYS A 457 -13.01 27.89 17.25
C LYS A 457 -13.83 28.82 18.18
N PRO A 458 -14.37 29.98 17.74
CA PRO A 458 -14.55 30.45 16.35
C PRO A 458 -13.71 31.67 15.94
N LYS A 459 -12.78 32.13 16.79
CA LYS A 459 -11.97 33.33 16.51
C LYS A 459 -10.75 32.90 15.70
N GLU A 460 -10.71 33.23 14.40
CA GLU A 460 -9.59 32.92 13.48
C GLU A 460 -8.24 33.40 14.04
N THR A 461 -7.79 34.60 13.70
CA THR A 461 -6.51 35.15 14.16
C THR A 461 -6.51 35.51 15.66
N MET A 462 -7.67 35.82 16.24
CA MET A 462 -7.84 36.20 17.65
C MET A 462 -8.10 35.00 18.59
N CYS A 463 -7.41 33.88 18.33
CA CYS A 463 -7.50 32.69 19.18
C CYS A 463 -6.77 32.93 20.53
N PRO A 464 -7.39 32.62 21.70
CA PRO A 464 -6.74 32.78 23.00
C PRO A 464 -5.41 32.03 23.14
N ASN A 465 -5.36 30.81 22.61
CA ASN A 465 -4.17 29.95 22.67
C ASN A 465 -3.13 30.25 21.58
N ASP A 466 -3.35 31.28 20.76
CA ASP A 466 -2.48 31.62 19.62
C ASP A 466 -2.31 30.42 18.65
N GLY A 467 -3.39 29.67 18.41
CA GLY A 467 -3.36 28.46 17.58
C GLY A 467 -3.65 28.66 16.09
N PHE A 468 -3.82 29.91 15.63
CA PHE A 468 -4.08 30.22 14.23
C PHE A 468 -2.88 30.95 13.63
N VAL A 469 -2.16 30.25 12.76
CA VAL A 469 -0.95 30.74 12.11
C VAL A 469 -1.34 31.56 10.89
N CYS A 470 -0.86 32.81 10.85
CA CYS A 470 -1.08 33.73 9.75
C CYS A 470 0.25 34.35 9.32
N PHE A 471 0.74 33.96 8.14
CA PHE A 471 1.81 34.69 7.46
C PHE A 471 1.21 35.62 6.42
N ARG A 472 1.66 36.87 6.43
CA ARG A 472 1.40 37.85 5.37
C ARG A 472 2.71 38.46 4.92
N ASN A 473 2.99 38.41 3.61
CA ASN A 473 4.20 38.98 3.03
C ASN A 473 5.51 38.51 3.70
N SER A 474 5.57 37.23 4.11
CA SER A 474 6.67 36.61 4.87
C SER A 474 6.84 37.10 6.31
N GLU A 475 5.86 37.83 6.86
CA GLU A 475 5.82 38.22 8.27
C GLU A 475 4.85 37.31 9.04
N LEU A 476 5.29 36.81 10.19
CA LEU A 476 4.45 36.02 11.09
C LEU A 476 3.63 36.94 12.01
N ILE A 477 2.35 37.11 11.70
CA ILE A 477 1.45 38.01 12.45
C ILE A 477 0.92 37.34 13.72
N SER A 478 0.37 36.13 13.57
CA SER A 478 -0.25 35.38 14.67
C SER A 478 0.10 33.90 14.56
N GLY A 479 -0.01 33.18 15.68
CA GLY A 479 0.16 31.74 15.73
C GLY A 479 1.49 31.27 16.33
N GLN A 480 1.44 30.14 17.02
CA GLN A 480 2.61 29.35 17.42
C GLN A 480 2.87 28.29 16.35
N LEU A 481 4.12 28.17 15.92
CA LEU A 481 4.48 27.25 14.84
C LEU A 481 4.69 25.83 15.37
N GLY A 482 3.85 24.90 14.92
CA GLY A 482 3.92 23.49 15.30
C GLY A 482 3.98 22.56 14.09
N LYS A 483 3.55 21.32 14.30
CA LYS A 483 3.56 20.27 13.28
C LYS A 483 2.69 20.60 12.07
N ALA A 484 1.55 21.29 12.22
CA ALA A 484 0.71 21.56 11.05
C ALA A 484 1.38 22.53 10.07
N THR A 485 2.20 23.46 10.58
CA THR A 485 2.88 24.47 9.76
C THR A 485 4.24 24.00 9.24
N LEU A 486 5.07 23.40 10.10
CA LEU A 486 6.48 23.05 9.80
C LEU A 486 6.71 21.54 9.68
N GLY A 487 5.75 20.72 10.09
CA GLY A 487 5.88 19.27 10.11
C GLY A 487 5.49 18.60 8.80
N ASN A 488 5.56 17.28 8.81
CA ASN A 488 5.15 16.42 7.69
C ASN A 488 3.63 16.23 7.61
N GLY A 489 3.14 15.92 6.41
CA GLY A 489 1.76 15.48 6.19
C GLY A 489 0.71 16.59 6.03
N ASN A 490 1.13 17.85 5.85
CA ASN A 490 0.21 18.95 5.53
C ASN A 490 0.57 19.63 4.21
N LYS A 491 -0.44 19.84 3.35
CA LYS A 491 -0.30 20.58 2.07
C LYS A 491 -0.32 22.08 2.25
N ASP A 492 -0.92 22.58 3.33
CA ASP A 492 -1.05 24.02 3.59
C ASP A 492 0.11 24.60 4.42
N GLY A 493 1.06 23.74 4.84
CA GLY A 493 2.21 24.12 5.65
C GLY A 493 3.22 25.03 4.92
N LEU A 494 4.09 25.68 5.70
CA LEU A 494 5.06 26.68 5.23
C LEU A 494 5.97 26.15 4.12
N TYR A 495 6.54 24.96 4.31
CA TYR A 495 7.43 24.36 3.32
C TYR A 495 6.72 24.04 2.00
N SER A 496 5.43 23.71 2.05
CA SER A 496 4.63 23.40 0.86
C SER A 496 4.34 24.66 0.07
N VAL A 497 4.00 25.75 0.76
CA VAL A 497 3.83 27.05 0.12
C VAL A 497 5.15 27.50 -0.53
N LEU A 498 6.28 27.42 0.19
CA LEU A 498 7.59 27.76 -0.34
C LEU A 498 7.97 26.93 -1.58
N LEU A 499 7.77 25.60 -1.52
CA LEU A 499 8.06 24.71 -2.63
C LEU A 499 7.25 25.06 -3.88
N ARG A 500 5.94 25.29 -3.72
CA ARG A 500 5.03 25.54 -4.84
C ARG A 500 5.15 26.95 -5.41
N ASP A 501 5.47 27.93 -4.57
CA ASP A 501 5.54 29.33 -4.98
C ASP A 501 6.92 29.80 -5.42
N TYR A 502 7.99 29.24 -4.83
CA TYR A 502 9.37 29.69 -4.96
C TYR A 502 10.37 28.55 -5.27
N LYS A 503 9.86 27.36 -5.66
CA LYS A 503 10.64 26.15 -5.98
C LYS A 503 11.33 25.50 -4.76
N SER A 504 11.91 24.33 -5.01
CA SER A 504 12.57 23.49 -3.99
C SER A 504 13.74 24.16 -3.28
N HIS A 505 14.49 25.02 -3.97
CA HIS A 505 15.65 25.69 -3.39
C HIS A 505 15.26 26.57 -2.19
N ALA A 506 14.23 27.41 -2.32
CA ALA A 506 13.75 28.28 -1.25
C ALA A 506 13.28 27.48 -0.02
N ALA A 507 12.55 26.38 -0.23
CA ALA A 507 12.14 25.48 0.85
C ALA A 507 13.34 24.83 1.55
N SER A 508 14.34 24.34 0.80
CA SER A 508 15.53 23.70 1.36
C SER A 508 16.38 24.68 2.19
N VAL A 509 16.53 25.92 1.76
CA VAL A 509 17.27 26.96 2.50
C VAL A 509 16.56 27.30 3.81
N CYS A 510 15.23 27.44 3.77
CA CYS A 510 14.42 27.67 4.96
C CYS A 510 14.58 26.53 5.99
N MET A 511 14.52 25.27 5.54
CA MET A 511 14.72 24.09 6.40
C MET A 511 16.13 24.09 7.03
N ASN A 512 17.17 24.38 6.24
CA ASN A 512 18.55 24.40 6.73
C ASN A 512 18.77 25.50 7.79
N ARG A 513 18.22 26.70 7.55
CA ARG A 513 18.29 27.81 8.52
C ARG A 513 17.57 27.48 9.82
N LEU A 514 16.39 26.86 9.72
CA LEU A 514 15.64 26.45 10.89
C LEU A 514 16.36 25.36 11.69
N ALA A 515 16.90 24.33 11.02
CA ALA A 515 17.64 23.26 11.69
C ALA A 515 18.81 23.81 12.52
N LYS A 516 19.61 24.70 11.94
CA LYS A 516 20.74 25.36 12.62
C LYS A 516 20.28 26.27 13.77
N LEU A 517 19.25 27.09 13.53
CA LEU A 517 18.69 27.97 14.56
C LEU A 517 18.18 27.16 15.75
N SER A 518 17.34 26.16 15.49
CA SER A 518 16.71 25.36 16.53
C SER A 518 17.73 24.57 17.34
N ALA A 519 18.70 23.93 16.69
CA ALA A 519 19.73 23.15 17.39
C ALA A 519 20.57 24.01 18.36
N ARG A 520 20.98 25.22 17.93
CA ARG A 520 21.76 26.14 18.75
C ARG A 520 20.90 26.81 19.83
N TRP A 521 19.67 27.22 19.49
CA TRP A 521 18.76 27.89 20.40
C TRP A 521 18.31 26.98 21.54
N ILE A 522 17.89 25.74 21.24
CA ILE A 522 17.38 24.83 22.28
C ILE A 522 18.49 24.37 23.23
N GLY A 523 19.72 24.23 22.73
CA GLY A 523 20.89 23.92 23.55
C GLY A 523 21.20 25.01 24.59
N ASN A 524 20.99 26.28 24.23
CA ASN A 524 21.16 27.41 25.16
C ASN A 524 19.93 27.64 26.05
N HIS A 525 18.73 27.43 25.54
CA HIS A 525 17.49 27.62 26.29
C HIS A 525 17.32 26.56 27.39
N GLY A 526 17.69 25.31 27.10
CA GLY A 526 17.42 24.17 27.95
C GLY A 526 15.96 23.72 27.85
N PHE A 527 15.75 22.44 27.56
CA PHE A 527 14.43 21.81 27.59
C PHE A 527 14.57 20.38 28.09
N SER A 528 13.90 20.05 29.19
CA SER A 528 14.02 18.75 29.85
C SER A 528 12.66 18.25 30.33
N ILE A 529 12.53 16.93 30.46
CA ILE A 529 11.39 16.28 31.11
C ILE A 529 11.88 15.68 32.44
N GLY A 530 11.17 15.98 33.52
CA GLY A 530 11.44 15.46 34.85
C GLY A 530 10.37 14.48 35.34
N ILE A 531 10.55 13.96 36.55
CA ILE A 531 9.52 13.15 37.23
C ILE A 531 8.35 14.02 37.72
N ASP A 532 8.64 15.27 38.11
CA ASP A 532 7.64 16.25 38.57
C ASP A 532 6.61 16.61 37.48
N ASP A 533 7.02 16.55 36.20
CA ASP A 533 6.18 16.81 35.03
C ASP A 533 5.06 15.78 34.85
N VAL A 534 5.23 14.58 35.43
CA VAL A 534 4.31 13.45 35.34
C VAL A 534 3.68 13.08 36.69
N GLN A 535 4.00 13.83 37.74
CA GLN A 535 3.38 13.66 39.04
C GLN A 535 1.93 14.16 39.02
N PRO A 536 0.94 13.31 39.33
CA PRO A 536 -0.46 13.74 39.37
C PRO A 536 -0.69 14.65 40.59
N PRO A 537 -1.36 15.81 40.43
CA PRO A 537 -1.76 16.64 41.56
C PRO A 537 -2.87 15.94 42.36
N ASP A 538 -2.97 16.21 43.66
CA ASP A 538 -3.96 15.56 44.55
C ASP A 538 -5.40 15.68 44.04
N ARG A 539 -5.75 16.86 43.49
CA ARG A 539 -7.06 17.10 42.85
C ARG A 539 -7.38 16.08 41.75
N LEU A 540 -6.38 15.73 40.93
CA LEU A 540 -6.54 14.76 39.85
C LEU A 540 -6.67 13.33 40.42
N ILE A 541 -5.94 13.00 41.47
CA ILE A 541 -6.00 11.69 42.14
C ILE A 541 -7.41 11.46 42.69
N THR A 542 -7.95 12.43 43.44
CA THR A 542 -9.30 12.33 44.01
C THR A 542 -10.37 12.22 42.91
N ALA A 543 -10.30 13.08 41.89
CA ALA A 543 -11.25 13.06 40.78
C ALA A 543 -11.19 11.74 40.01
N ARG A 544 -9.98 11.24 39.71
CA ARG A 544 -9.76 9.94 39.06
C ARG A 544 -10.41 8.81 39.86
N ASP A 545 -10.14 8.73 41.16
CA ASP A 545 -10.61 7.62 42.00
C ASP A 545 -12.15 7.62 42.12
N GLU A 546 -12.76 8.80 42.23
CA GLU A 546 -14.22 8.96 42.20
C GLU A 546 -14.80 8.46 40.87
N LYS A 547 -14.20 8.84 39.73
CA LYS A 547 -14.67 8.43 38.40
C LYS A 547 -14.48 6.93 38.13
N ILE A 548 -13.36 6.36 38.54
CA ILE A 548 -13.12 4.92 38.41
C ILE A 548 -14.11 4.13 39.29
N SER A 549 -14.32 4.56 40.53
CA SER A 549 -15.29 3.94 41.44
C SER A 549 -16.71 3.97 40.86
N THR A 550 -17.15 5.15 40.38
CA THR A 550 -18.44 5.32 39.71
C THR A 550 -18.58 4.40 38.49
N GLY A 551 -17.54 4.34 37.65
CA GLY A 551 -17.54 3.50 36.45
C GLY A 551 -17.55 2.00 36.75
N TYR A 552 -16.89 1.57 37.83
CA TYR A 552 -16.96 0.18 38.30
C TYR A 552 -18.34 -0.18 38.82
N ALA A 553 -18.98 0.70 39.61
CA ALA A 553 -20.35 0.49 40.07
C ALA A 553 -21.34 0.32 38.91
N MET A 554 -21.21 1.14 37.85
CA MET A 554 -22.02 0.99 36.63
C MET A 554 -21.77 -0.36 35.92
N CYS A 555 -20.52 -0.82 35.88
CA CYS A 555 -20.18 -2.12 35.29
C CYS A 555 -20.76 -3.27 36.11
N ASP A 556 -20.71 -3.18 37.45
CA ASP A 556 -21.27 -4.20 38.33
C ASP A 556 -22.79 -4.27 38.22
N GLU A 557 -23.48 -3.13 38.10
CA GLU A 557 -24.93 -3.08 37.82
C GLU A 557 -25.28 -3.77 36.49
N LEU A 558 -24.50 -3.53 35.43
CA LEU A 558 -24.69 -4.20 34.14
C LEU A 558 -24.47 -5.72 34.24
N ILE A 559 -23.48 -6.16 35.03
CA ILE A 559 -23.19 -7.57 35.27
C ILE A 559 -24.33 -8.22 36.08
N GLU A 560 -24.89 -7.53 37.06
CA GLU A 560 -26.07 -7.99 37.80
C GLU A 560 -27.30 -8.15 36.90
N LYS A 561 -27.60 -7.14 36.07
CA LYS A 561 -28.70 -7.21 35.10
C LYS A 561 -28.52 -8.38 34.14
N TYR A 562 -27.30 -8.62 33.69
CA TYR A 562 -26.98 -9.78 32.87
C TYR A 562 -27.23 -11.11 33.61
N ASN A 563 -26.78 -11.22 34.86
CA ASN A 563 -26.97 -12.44 35.66
C ASN A 563 -28.45 -12.70 36.00
N LYS A 564 -29.25 -11.64 36.19
CA LYS A 564 -30.70 -11.71 36.39
C LYS A 564 -31.50 -11.91 35.10
N GLY A 565 -30.85 -11.87 33.93
CA GLY A 565 -31.51 -11.97 32.61
C GLY A 565 -32.30 -10.72 32.20
N ALA A 566 -32.17 -9.60 32.93
CA ALA A 566 -32.89 -8.35 32.72
C ALA A 566 -32.13 -7.35 31.84
N LEU A 567 -31.05 -7.76 31.17
CA LEU A 567 -30.24 -6.89 30.34
C LEU A 567 -30.91 -6.63 28.98
N GLU A 568 -31.18 -5.36 28.68
CA GLU A 568 -31.63 -4.94 27.35
C GLU A 568 -30.56 -5.21 26.29
N LEU A 569 -30.92 -6.03 25.32
CA LEU A 569 -30.08 -6.46 24.21
C LEU A 569 -29.90 -5.35 23.17
N GLN A 570 -28.67 -5.18 22.70
CA GLN A 570 -28.44 -4.32 21.54
C GLN A 570 -28.82 -5.04 20.25
N PRO A 571 -29.32 -4.32 19.22
CA PRO A 571 -29.65 -4.92 17.93
C PRO A 571 -28.46 -5.70 17.35
N GLY A 572 -28.71 -6.94 16.93
CA GLY A 572 -27.71 -7.82 16.34
C GLY A 572 -26.67 -8.41 17.31
N HIS A 573 -26.84 -8.24 18.63
CA HIS A 573 -25.97 -8.82 19.64
C HIS A 573 -26.74 -9.82 20.51
N ASP A 574 -26.05 -10.88 20.91
CA ASP A 574 -26.44 -11.74 22.02
C ASP A 574 -26.18 -11.05 23.37
N ALA A 575 -26.74 -11.60 24.46
CA ALA A 575 -26.66 -11.01 25.79
C ALA A 575 -25.21 -10.80 26.26
N ALA A 576 -24.32 -11.75 25.94
CA ALA A 576 -22.92 -11.67 26.32
C ALA A 576 -22.16 -10.58 25.54
N LEU A 577 -22.38 -10.49 24.22
CA LEU A 577 -21.77 -9.43 23.41
C LEU A 577 -22.33 -8.05 23.76
N THR A 578 -23.63 -7.94 24.06
CA THR A 578 -24.23 -6.68 24.52
C THR A 578 -23.59 -6.20 25.81
N LEU A 579 -23.40 -7.09 26.79
CA LEU A 579 -22.72 -6.78 28.03
C LEU A 579 -21.29 -6.29 27.77
N GLU A 580 -20.56 -6.99 26.91
CA GLU A 580 -19.18 -6.66 26.57
C GLU A 580 -19.06 -5.29 25.90
N ALA A 581 -19.96 -4.97 24.96
CA ALA A 581 -20.00 -3.68 24.27
C ALA A 581 -20.33 -2.54 25.25
N LYS A 582 -21.34 -2.72 26.12
CA LYS A 582 -21.73 -1.71 27.12
C LYS A 582 -20.60 -1.47 28.13
N ILE A 583 -19.96 -2.52 28.66
CA ILE A 583 -18.83 -2.37 29.59
C ILE A 583 -17.64 -1.68 28.90
N THR A 584 -17.27 -2.13 27.70
CA THR A 584 -16.12 -1.54 26.99
C THR A 584 -16.35 -0.05 26.69
N LYS A 585 -17.58 0.35 26.38
CA LYS A 585 -17.95 1.76 26.23
C LYS A 585 -17.71 2.55 27.53
N VAL A 586 -18.26 2.08 28.65
CA VAL A 586 -18.08 2.72 29.97
C VAL A 586 -16.59 2.86 30.30
N LEU A 587 -15.78 1.81 30.10
CA LEU A 587 -14.35 1.84 30.41
C LEU A 587 -13.54 2.77 29.51
N ASN A 588 -13.92 2.93 28.24
CA ASN A 588 -13.32 3.91 27.35
C ASN A 588 -13.69 5.34 27.75
N ASP A 589 -14.95 5.57 28.13
CA ASP A 589 -15.44 6.88 28.59
C ASP A 589 -14.68 7.33 29.86
N ILE A 590 -14.41 6.42 30.81
CA ILE A 590 -13.59 6.70 32.00
C ILE A 590 -12.22 7.26 31.61
N ARG A 591 -11.53 6.58 30.68
CA ARG A 591 -10.20 7.00 30.22
C ARG A 591 -10.25 8.37 29.54
N ASP A 592 -11.23 8.60 28.67
CA ASP A 592 -11.32 9.84 27.91
C ASP A 592 -11.68 11.04 28.79
N ILE A 593 -12.49 10.84 29.84
CA ILE A 593 -12.77 11.85 30.87
C ILE A 593 -11.52 12.12 31.72
N ALA A 594 -10.88 11.07 32.23
CA ALA A 594 -9.64 11.20 33.01
C ALA A 594 -8.54 11.92 32.21
N ALA A 595 -8.44 11.67 30.91
CA ALA A 595 -7.52 12.35 30.02
C ALA A 595 -7.82 13.85 29.90
N LYS A 596 -9.10 14.23 29.74
CA LYS A 596 -9.50 15.65 29.67
C LYS A 596 -9.20 16.37 30.98
N GLU A 597 -9.57 15.77 32.11
CA GLU A 597 -9.30 16.33 33.45
C GLU A 597 -7.79 16.47 33.68
N CYS A 598 -7.01 15.44 33.35
CA CYS A 598 -5.55 15.47 33.43
C CYS A 598 -4.97 16.68 32.68
N LEU A 599 -5.36 16.89 31.42
CA LEU A 599 -4.83 18.00 30.61
C LEU A 599 -5.20 19.37 31.16
N THR A 600 -6.35 19.51 31.81
CA THR A 600 -6.76 20.76 32.45
C THR A 600 -6.01 21.05 33.76
N CYS A 601 -5.52 20.00 34.45
CA CYS A 601 -4.78 20.14 35.69
C CYS A 601 -3.29 20.42 35.49
N LEU A 602 -2.72 20.09 34.34
CA LEU A 602 -1.30 20.29 34.06
C LEU A 602 -0.99 21.78 33.83
N GLN A 603 0.16 22.21 34.35
CA GLN A 603 0.67 23.56 34.10
C GLN A 603 1.03 23.73 32.62
N TRP A 604 0.85 24.95 32.09
CA TRP A 604 1.16 25.26 30.69
C TRP A 604 2.65 25.16 30.32
N ARG A 605 3.55 25.21 31.32
CA ARG A 605 5.00 25.03 31.16
C ARG A 605 5.43 23.57 31.12
N ASN A 606 4.53 22.63 31.41
CA ASN A 606 4.85 21.22 31.51
C ASN A 606 5.41 20.68 30.18
N SER A 607 6.59 20.07 30.20
CA SER A 607 7.31 19.64 29.00
C SER A 607 6.55 18.63 28.13
N PRO A 608 5.95 17.55 28.65
CA PRO A 608 5.14 16.62 27.86
C PRO A 608 3.92 17.28 27.23
N LEU A 609 3.31 18.25 27.93
CA LEU A 609 2.18 19.01 27.40
C LEU A 609 2.60 19.84 26.19
N ILE A 610 3.73 20.54 26.29
CA ILE A 610 4.29 21.33 25.18
C ILE A 610 4.60 20.42 23.98
N MET A 611 5.27 19.28 24.20
CA MET A 611 5.60 18.32 23.13
C MET A 611 4.34 17.77 22.43
N SER A 612 3.28 17.49 23.19
CA SER A 612 1.99 17.03 22.66
C SER A 612 1.24 18.13 21.90
N GLN A 613 1.30 19.38 22.36
CA GLN A 613 0.65 20.54 21.72
C GLN A 613 1.36 20.93 20.41
N CYS A 614 2.69 21.03 20.41
CA CYS A 614 3.45 21.35 19.19
C CYS A 614 3.48 20.17 18.20
N GLY A 615 3.23 18.95 18.69
CA GLY A 615 3.20 17.73 17.89
C GLY A 615 4.60 17.17 17.56
N SER A 616 5.61 17.48 18.38
CA SER A 616 6.97 16.96 18.22
C SER A 616 7.03 15.46 18.50
N LYS A 617 6.56 15.04 19.68
CA LYS A 617 6.45 13.63 20.07
C LYS A 617 5.39 13.46 21.17
N GLY A 618 4.69 12.33 21.13
CA GLY A 618 3.63 12.00 22.08
C GLY A 618 2.26 12.56 21.71
N SER A 619 1.25 12.08 22.42
CA SER A 619 -0.14 12.48 22.26
C SER A 619 -0.77 12.76 23.63
N PRO A 620 -1.95 13.41 23.68
CA PRO A 620 -2.66 13.63 24.94
C PRO A 620 -2.98 12.31 25.68
N ILE A 621 -3.17 11.22 24.93
CA ILE A 621 -3.38 9.88 25.48
C ILE A 621 -2.13 9.39 26.21
N ASN A 622 -0.93 9.60 25.66
CA ASN A 622 0.31 9.16 26.31
C ASN A 622 0.51 9.86 27.66
N ILE A 623 0.23 11.16 27.74
CA ILE A 623 0.29 11.93 28.99
C ILE A 623 -0.73 11.37 29.99
N SER A 624 -1.96 11.14 29.56
CA SER A 624 -3.00 10.56 30.40
C SER A 624 -2.62 9.18 30.94
N GLN A 625 -1.94 8.35 30.15
CA GLN A 625 -1.49 7.01 30.58
C GLN A 625 -0.37 7.07 31.62
N MET A 626 0.53 8.06 31.49
CA MET A 626 1.61 8.26 32.44
C MET A 626 1.12 8.84 33.77
N VAL A 627 0.19 9.79 33.72
CA VAL A 627 -0.25 10.59 34.88
C VAL A 627 -1.53 10.05 35.51
N ALA A 628 -2.59 9.83 34.73
CA ALA A 628 -3.94 9.54 35.23
C ALA A 628 -4.24 8.04 35.34
N CYS A 629 -4.40 7.34 34.21
CA CYS A 629 -4.65 5.89 34.17
C CYS A 629 -4.30 5.30 32.80
N VAL A 630 -3.82 4.04 32.77
CA VAL A 630 -3.48 3.36 31.51
C VAL A 630 -4.72 2.95 30.71
N GLY A 631 -5.76 2.45 31.40
CA GLY A 631 -7.05 2.07 30.81
C GLY A 631 -7.15 0.60 30.37
N GLN A 632 -8.19 0.28 29.61
CA GLN A 632 -8.49 -1.10 29.17
C GLN A 632 -7.44 -1.64 28.19
N GLN A 633 -6.88 -2.82 28.51
CA GLN A 633 -6.02 -3.58 27.60
C GLN A 633 -6.88 -4.53 26.77
N SER A 634 -6.85 -4.36 25.45
CA SER A 634 -7.59 -5.21 24.52
C SER A 634 -6.66 -6.22 23.87
N VAL A 635 -7.16 -7.44 23.64
CA VAL A 635 -6.46 -8.49 22.89
C VAL A 635 -7.39 -9.03 21.80
N GLY A 636 -6.94 -8.98 20.54
CA GLY A 636 -7.76 -9.37 19.39
C GLY A 636 -9.07 -8.56 19.25
N GLY A 637 -9.04 -7.28 19.65
CA GLY A 637 -10.20 -6.40 19.63
C GLY A 637 -11.26 -6.65 20.72
N ARG A 638 -11.00 -7.52 21.69
CA ARG A 638 -11.88 -7.80 22.84
C ARG A 638 -11.14 -7.59 24.15
N ARG A 639 -11.82 -7.58 25.31
CA ARG A 639 -11.13 -7.63 26.61
C ARG A 639 -10.41 -8.96 26.79
N ALA A 640 -9.53 -9.03 27.80
CA ALA A 640 -8.72 -10.21 28.06
C ALA A 640 -9.54 -11.53 28.06
N PRO A 641 -9.21 -12.49 27.18
CA PRO A 641 -9.94 -13.76 27.10
C PRO A 641 -9.68 -14.63 28.34
N ASN A 642 -10.48 -15.67 28.51
CA ASN A 642 -10.25 -16.67 29.55
C ASN A 642 -9.09 -17.59 29.13
N GLY A 643 -7.92 -17.42 29.75
CA GLY A 643 -6.78 -18.34 29.58
C GLY A 643 -6.92 -19.62 30.42
N PHE A 644 -7.77 -19.61 31.44
CA PHE A 644 -8.10 -20.75 32.30
C PHE A 644 -9.60 -21.06 32.24
N ILE A 645 -10.00 -22.18 32.85
CA ILE A 645 -11.41 -22.61 32.92
C ILE A 645 -12.27 -21.50 33.53
N ASP A 646 -13.11 -20.88 32.69
CA ASP A 646 -14.02 -19.77 33.01
C ASP A 646 -13.38 -18.52 33.65
N ARG A 647 -12.06 -18.33 33.57
CA ARG A 647 -11.39 -17.14 34.15
C ARG A 647 -10.13 -16.76 33.40
N SER A 648 -9.72 -15.51 33.54
CA SER A 648 -8.50 -14.96 32.94
C SER A 648 -7.24 -15.37 33.70
N LEU A 649 -7.22 -15.24 35.02
CA LEU A 649 -6.12 -15.61 35.91
C LEU A 649 -6.63 -16.38 37.14
N PRO A 650 -5.79 -17.21 37.80
CA PRO A 650 -6.18 -17.95 39.00
C PRO A 650 -6.56 -17.06 40.19
N HIS A 651 -6.08 -15.82 40.23
CA HIS A 651 -6.37 -14.82 41.26
C HIS A 651 -7.82 -14.31 41.26
N PHE A 652 -8.56 -14.55 40.17
CA PHE A 652 -9.95 -14.13 40.05
C PHE A 652 -10.93 -15.30 40.20
N PRO A 653 -12.14 -15.06 40.75
CA PRO A 653 -13.20 -16.05 40.77
C PRO A 653 -13.58 -16.53 39.36
N ARG A 654 -14.06 -17.78 39.29
CA ARG A 654 -14.58 -18.34 38.03
C ARG A 654 -15.80 -17.54 37.56
N LYS A 655 -15.95 -17.40 36.25
CA LYS A 655 -17.01 -16.65 35.56
C LYS A 655 -17.03 -15.14 35.86
N SER A 656 -15.99 -14.60 36.49
CA SER A 656 -15.90 -13.17 36.77
C SER A 656 -15.78 -12.36 35.48
N LYS A 657 -16.60 -11.30 35.38
CA LYS A 657 -16.66 -10.37 34.23
C LYS A 657 -16.31 -8.92 34.63
N ILE A 658 -15.89 -8.71 35.87
CA ILE A 658 -15.52 -7.39 36.39
C ILE A 658 -14.36 -6.78 35.60
N PRO A 659 -14.25 -5.45 35.51
CA PRO A 659 -13.19 -4.77 34.75
C PRO A 659 -11.77 -5.24 35.09
N LYS A 660 -11.43 -5.33 36.39
CA LYS A 660 -10.09 -5.74 36.88
C LYS A 660 -9.71 -7.17 36.46
N ALA A 661 -10.68 -8.08 36.42
CA ALA A 661 -10.46 -9.46 35.98
C ALA A 661 -10.28 -9.57 34.47
N ARG A 662 -10.65 -8.54 33.70
CA ARG A 662 -10.66 -8.54 32.24
C ARG A 662 -9.68 -7.55 31.63
N GLY A 663 -8.66 -7.14 32.38
CA GLY A 663 -7.54 -6.35 31.86
C GLY A 663 -7.74 -4.83 31.86
N PHE A 664 -8.67 -4.30 32.66
CA PHE A 664 -8.69 -2.87 32.94
C PHE A 664 -7.58 -2.50 33.93
N VAL A 665 -6.74 -1.55 33.54
CA VAL A 665 -5.62 -1.04 34.36
C VAL A 665 -6.00 0.33 34.89
N ALA A 666 -6.28 0.41 36.20
CA ALA A 666 -6.70 1.64 36.86
C ALA A 666 -5.53 2.56 37.19
N ASN A 667 -4.37 1.95 37.48
CA ASN A 667 -3.14 2.66 37.81
C ASN A 667 -2.52 3.34 36.57
N SER A 668 -1.70 4.36 36.82
CA SER A 668 -0.86 5.02 35.80
C SER A 668 0.57 4.45 35.83
N PHE A 669 1.39 4.80 34.85
CA PHE A 669 2.81 4.43 34.89
C PHE A 669 3.56 5.11 36.04
N TYR A 670 3.12 6.29 36.48
CA TYR A 670 3.69 6.96 37.65
C TYR A 670 3.37 6.23 38.95
N SER A 671 2.12 5.81 39.16
CA SER A 671 1.72 5.11 40.40
C SER A 671 2.27 3.68 40.48
N GLY A 672 2.62 3.09 39.34
CA GLY A 672 3.06 1.70 39.22
C GLY A 672 1.88 0.73 39.05
N LEU A 673 2.13 -0.37 38.33
CA LEU A 673 1.13 -1.39 38.01
C LEU A 673 1.14 -2.51 39.04
N SER A 674 -0.04 -3.02 39.41
CA SER A 674 -0.15 -4.26 40.18
C SER A 674 0.26 -5.48 39.33
N ALA A 675 0.59 -6.61 39.96
CA ALA A 675 1.06 -7.80 39.25
C ALA A 675 0.06 -8.32 38.19
N THR A 676 -1.24 -8.28 38.48
CA THR A 676 -2.28 -8.70 37.51
C THR A 676 -2.44 -7.69 36.36
N GLU A 677 -2.39 -6.39 36.66
CA GLU A 677 -2.41 -5.33 35.64
C GLU A 677 -1.19 -5.39 34.73
N PHE A 678 0.00 -5.60 35.30
CA PHE A 678 1.25 -5.74 34.56
C PHE A 678 1.19 -6.92 33.58
N PHE A 679 0.64 -8.06 34.01
CA PHE A 679 0.46 -9.21 33.13
C PHE A 679 -0.49 -8.91 31.95
N PHE A 680 -1.63 -8.27 32.21
CA PHE A 680 -2.57 -7.90 31.15
C PHE A 680 -2.00 -6.84 30.20
N HIS A 681 -1.25 -5.87 30.74
CA HIS A 681 -0.54 -4.88 29.92
C HIS A 681 0.52 -5.53 29.02
N THR A 682 1.28 -6.47 29.57
CA THR A 682 2.26 -7.26 28.80
C THR A 682 1.60 -8.06 27.69
N MET A 683 0.42 -8.64 27.96
CA MET A 683 -0.35 -9.39 26.97
C MET A 683 -0.78 -8.51 25.78
N GLY A 684 -1.31 -7.30 26.05
CA GLY A 684 -1.65 -6.33 25.00
C GLY A 684 -0.43 -5.82 24.24
N GLY A 685 0.68 -5.54 24.94
CA GLY A 685 1.94 -5.12 24.31
C GLY A 685 2.54 -6.21 23.39
N ARG A 686 2.44 -7.48 23.78
CA ARG A 686 2.96 -8.62 22.99
C ARG A 686 2.22 -8.78 21.67
N GLU A 687 0.91 -8.56 21.62
CA GLU A 687 0.13 -8.61 20.38
C GLU A 687 0.67 -7.61 19.35
N GLY A 688 0.89 -6.35 19.75
CA GLY A 688 1.43 -5.32 18.85
C GLY A 688 2.83 -5.66 18.31
N LEU A 689 3.69 -6.25 19.15
CA LEU A 689 5.02 -6.72 18.73
C LEU A 689 4.93 -7.89 17.72
N VAL A 690 4.06 -8.86 17.99
CA VAL A 690 3.86 -10.02 17.09
C VAL A 690 3.25 -9.57 15.76
N ASP A 691 2.29 -8.66 15.78
CA ASP A 691 1.67 -8.09 14.58
C ASP A 691 2.70 -7.40 13.68
N THR A 692 3.65 -6.69 14.27
CA THR A 692 4.76 -6.06 13.54
C THR A 692 5.64 -7.12 12.87
N ALA A 693 5.95 -8.22 13.56
CA ALA A 693 6.80 -9.28 13.03
C ALA A 693 6.12 -10.12 11.92
N VAL A 694 4.83 -10.44 12.06
CA VAL A 694 4.11 -11.31 11.11
C VAL A 694 3.67 -10.53 9.87
N LYS A 695 3.07 -9.35 10.07
CA LYS A 695 2.39 -8.64 8.97
C LYS A 695 3.38 -7.94 8.01
N THR A 696 4.64 -7.73 8.41
CA THR A 696 5.70 -7.19 7.53
C THR A 696 6.03 -8.11 6.36
N ALA A 697 6.01 -9.43 6.56
CA ALA A 697 6.24 -10.39 5.49
C ALA A 697 5.10 -10.39 4.45
N ASP A 698 3.85 -10.32 4.94
CA ASP A 698 2.65 -10.30 4.09
C ASP A 698 2.54 -9.03 3.26
N THR A 699 2.77 -7.87 3.88
CA THR A 699 2.75 -6.56 3.21
C THR A 699 3.88 -6.43 2.19
N GLY A 700 5.08 -6.90 2.51
CA GLY A 700 6.21 -6.95 1.57
C GLY A 700 5.93 -7.83 0.35
N TYR A 701 5.31 -8.99 0.56
CA TYR A 701 4.89 -9.86 -0.55
C TYR A 701 3.78 -9.23 -1.40
N MET A 702 2.78 -8.59 -0.78
CA MET A 702 1.73 -7.85 -1.48
C MET A 702 2.31 -6.72 -2.34
N SER A 703 3.20 -5.89 -1.77
CA SER A 703 3.87 -4.79 -2.49
C SER A 703 4.67 -5.30 -3.69
N ARG A 704 5.41 -6.42 -3.55
CA ARG A 704 6.11 -7.07 -4.67
C ARG A 704 5.16 -7.47 -5.80
N ARG A 705 3.99 -8.02 -5.47
CA ARG A 705 3.01 -8.46 -6.47
C ARG A 705 2.41 -7.27 -7.24
N LEU A 706 2.06 -6.20 -6.53
CA LEU A 706 1.61 -4.96 -7.14
C LEU A 706 2.67 -4.40 -8.08
N MET A 707 3.94 -4.30 -7.62
CA MET A 707 5.04 -3.83 -8.46
C MET A 707 5.17 -4.64 -9.75
N LYS A 708 5.16 -5.99 -9.66
CA LYS A 708 5.29 -6.83 -10.85
C LYS A 708 4.15 -6.72 -11.85
N ALA A 709 2.93 -6.41 -11.40
CA ALA A 709 1.82 -6.18 -12.31
C ALA A 709 1.89 -4.80 -12.98
N LEU A 710 2.27 -3.76 -12.23
CA LEU A 710 2.21 -2.37 -12.66
C LEU A 710 3.52 -1.81 -13.25
N GLU A 711 4.67 -2.50 -13.12
CA GLU A 711 5.99 -1.95 -13.47
C GLU A 711 6.15 -1.46 -14.93
N ASP A 712 5.37 -2.00 -15.87
CA ASP A 712 5.47 -1.64 -17.29
C ASP A 712 4.55 -0.47 -17.68
N LEU A 713 3.69 0.01 -16.77
CA LEU A 713 2.78 1.11 -17.09
C LEU A 713 3.50 2.46 -17.06
N SER A 714 3.49 3.14 -18.19
CA SER A 714 4.07 4.46 -18.38
C SER A 714 3.17 5.36 -19.22
N ILE A 715 3.38 6.66 -19.09
CA ILE A 715 2.69 7.69 -19.86
C ILE A 715 3.44 7.92 -21.16
N GLN A 716 2.75 7.86 -22.28
CA GLN A 716 3.32 8.07 -23.61
C GLN A 716 3.21 9.54 -24.04
N TYR A 717 3.91 9.93 -25.10
CA TYR A 717 3.90 11.32 -25.62
C TYR A 717 2.54 11.79 -26.13
N ASP A 718 1.62 10.86 -26.43
CA ASP A 718 0.23 11.15 -26.78
C ASP A 718 -0.68 11.28 -25.55
N ASN A 719 -0.11 11.37 -24.34
CA ASN A 719 -0.78 11.45 -23.04
C ASN A 719 -1.59 10.20 -22.63
N THR A 720 -1.45 9.09 -23.35
CA THR A 720 -2.07 7.81 -22.98
C THR A 720 -1.21 7.00 -22.01
N VAL A 721 -1.83 6.17 -21.18
CA VAL A 721 -1.14 5.22 -20.31
C VAL A 721 -1.14 3.85 -20.98
N ARG A 722 0.05 3.31 -21.25
CA ARG A 722 0.21 2.03 -21.96
C ARG A 722 1.08 1.04 -21.20
N ASN A 723 0.85 -0.24 -21.45
CA ASN A 723 1.75 -1.32 -21.02
C ASN A 723 2.88 -1.55 -22.04
N ALA A 724 3.79 -2.49 -21.73
CA ALA A 724 4.91 -2.84 -22.63
C ALA A 724 4.44 -3.30 -24.02
N SER A 725 3.35 -4.09 -24.11
CA SER A 725 2.75 -4.54 -25.38
C SER A 725 2.00 -3.43 -26.14
N SER A 726 2.15 -2.16 -25.75
CA SER A 726 1.48 -1.00 -26.32
C SER A 726 -0.07 -1.01 -26.22
N CYS A 727 -0.64 -1.86 -25.37
CA CYS A 727 -2.07 -1.80 -25.04
C CYS A 727 -2.35 -0.60 -24.14
N ILE A 728 -3.41 0.14 -24.48
CA ILE A 728 -3.88 1.29 -23.72
C ILE A 728 -4.65 0.79 -22.50
N VAL A 729 -4.28 1.27 -21.31
CA VAL A 729 -5.01 1.04 -20.05
C VAL A 729 -5.86 2.25 -19.68
N GLN A 730 -5.34 3.46 -19.89
CA GLN A 730 -6.09 4.72 -19.73
C GLN A 730 -5.81 5.64 -20.90
N PHE A 731 -6.85 6.32 -21.40
CA PHE A 731 -6.68 7.36 -22.44
C PHE A 731 -6.02 8.62 -21.89
N VAL A 732 -6.35 8.98 -20.65
CA VAL A 732 -5.76 10.08 -19.91
C VAL A 732 -5.49 9.57 -18.51
N TYR A 733 -4.29 9.82 -17.99
CA TYR A 733 -3.94 9.35 -16.66
C TYR A 733 -4.89 9.95 -15.60
N GLY A 734 -5.58 9.09 -14.85
CA GLY A 734 -6.47 9.51 -13.76
C GLY A 734 -7.65 10.39 -14.22
N ASP A 735 -8.07 10.26 -15.48
CA ASP A 735 -9.13 11.04 -16.16
C ASP A 735 -8.87 12.57 -16.27
N ASP A 736 -7.79 13.09 -15.67
CA ASP A 736 -7.44 14.53 -15.69
C ASP A 736 -6.02 14.86 -16.17
N GLY A 737 -5.13 13.87 -16.27
CA GLY A 737 -3.76 14.02 -16.76
C GLY A 737 -2.84 14.79 -15.80
N MET A 738 -3.17 14.86 -14.52
CA MET A 738 -2.45 15.66 -13.53
C MET A 738 -1.50 14.81 -12.67
N ASP A 739 -0.37 15.40 -12.24
CA ASP A 739 0.58 14.73 -11.34
C ASP A 739 0.13 14.79 -9.86
N PRO A 740 -0.14 13.64 -9.19
CA PRO A 740 -0.50 13.58 -7.77
C PRO A 740 0.49 14.31 -6.86
N SER A 741 1.78 14.31 -7.22
CA SER A 741 2.84 14.94 -6.44
C SER A 741 2.76 16.47 -6.45
N GLN A 742 2.05 17.07 -7.42
CA GLN A 742 1.94 18.50 -7.64
C GLN A 742 0.62 19.13 -7.16
N MET A 743 -0.31 18.31 -6.66
CA MET A 743 -1.63 18.77 -6.20
C MET A 743 -1.52 19.65 -4.96
N GLU A 744 -2.29 20.74 -4.92
CA GLU A 744 -2.24 21.72 -3.82
C GLU A 744 -3.32 21.51 -2.78
N GLU A 745 -4.54 21.18 -3.20
CA GLU A 745 -5.64 21.00 -2.25
C GLU A 745 -5.68 19.59 -1.66
N LYS A 746 -6.28 19.48 -0.47
CA LYS A 746 -6.55 18.18 0.19
C LYS A 746 -7.60 17.36 -0.56
N SER A 747 -8.50 18.03 -1.27
CA SER A 747 -9.51 17.46 -2.17
C SER A 747 -8.92 16.76 -3.41
N GLY A 748 -7.64 16.98 -3.70
CA GLY A 748 -6.99 16.49 -4.93
C GLY A 748 -7.06 17.46 -6.11
N HIS A 749 -7.60 18.67 -5.90
CA HIS A 749 -7.59 19.72 -6.93
C HIS A 749 -6.19 20.31 -7.14
N PRO A 750 -5.89 20.73 -8.40
CA PRO A 750 -4.56 21.18 -8.76
C PRO A 750 -4.19 22.50 -8.09
N LEU A 751 -5.11 23.47 -7.97
CA LEU A 751 -4.82 24.82 -7.47
C LEU A 751 -5.68 25.16 -6.26
N ASN A 752 -5.09 25.88 -5.30
CA ASN A 752 -5.83 26.58 -4.26
C ASN A 752 -6.01 28.05 -4.67
N PHE A 753 -7.19 28.40 -5.19
CA PHE A 753 -7.46 29.73 -5.75
C PHE A 753 -7.40 30.85 -4.71
N ASP A 754 -7.89 30.61 -3.49
CA ASP A 754 -7.87 31.61 -2.40
C ASP A 754 -6.45 32.06 -2.08
N ARG A 755 -5.54 31.09 -1.91
CA ARG A 755 -4.13 31.37 -1.60
C ARG A 755 -3.43 32.07 -2.78
N LEU A 756 -3.70 31.61 -4.01
CA LEU A 756 -3.12 32.23 -5.20
C LEU A 756 -3.55 33.69 -5.34
N LEU A 757 -4.82 34.00 -5.04
CA LEU A 757 -5.32 35.37 -5.05
C LEU A 757 -4.59 36.23 -4.01
N MET A 758 -4.38 35.72 -2.79
CA MET A 758 -3.59 36.42 -1.77
C MET A 758 -2.14 36.66 -2.20
N LYS A 759 -1.50 35.69 -2.86
CA LYS A 759 -0.16 35.85 -3.42
C LYS A 759 -0.10 36.94 -4.49
N VAL A 760 -1.08 36.98 -5.38
CA VAL A 760 -1.14 38.00 -6.45
C VAL A 760 -1.35 39.39 -5.86
N LYS A 761 -2.26 39.53 -4.88
CA LYS A 761 -2.45 40.80 -4.15
C LYS A 761 -1.17 41.27 -3.44
N ALA A 762 -0.38 40.35 -2.89
CA ALA A 762 0.90 40.65 -2.24
C ALA A 762 2.02 41.04 -3.22
N THR A 763 2.12 40.36 -4.35
CA THR A 763 3.18 40.59 -5.35
C THR A 763 2.88 41.77 -6.27
N CYS A 764 1.59 42.07 -6.49
CA CYS A 764 1.11 43.20 -7.26
C CYS A 764 0.13 44.02 -6.40
N PRO A 765 0.64 44.89 -5.50
CA PRO A 765 -0.21 45.76 -4.70
C PRO A 765 -1.01 46.71 -5.60
N ALA A 766 -2.21 47.11 -5.14
CA ALA A 766 -3.14 47.91 -5.94
C ALA A 766 -2.60 49.32 -6.29
N GLY A 767 -1.77 49.91 -5.42
CA GLY A 767 -1.31 51.30 -5.59
C GLY A 767 -2.49 52.27 -5.75
N ASP A 768 -2.35 53.26 -6.64
CA ASP A 768 -3.42 54.23 -6.95
C ASP A 768 -4.41 53.75 -8.03
N GLN A 769 -4.44 52.45 -8.36
CA GLN A 769 -5.30 51.92 -9.42
C GLN A 769 -6.75 51.71 -8.94
N LYS A 770 -7.73 52.11 -9.77
CA LYS A 770 -9.16 51.88 -9.50
C LYS A 770 -9.50 50.38 -9.50
N SER A 771 -10.35 49.97 -8.55
CA SER A 771 -10.93 48.63 -8.51
C SER A 771 -11.92 48.41 -9.65
N LEU A 772 -12.00 47.17 -10.15
CA LEU A 772 -12.97 46.77 -11.17
C LEU A 772 -14.39 46.63 -10.61
N SER A 773 -15.39 46.86 -11.46
CA SER A 773 -16.80 46.58 -11.16
C SER A 773 -17.12 45.07 -11.32
N PRO A 774 -18.12 44.52 -10.60
CA PRO A 774 -18.60 43.14 -10.76
C PRO A 774 -18.78 42.66 -12.21
N SER A 775 -19.34 43.50 -13.08
CA SER A 775 -19.58 43.20 -14.48
C SER A 775 -18.29 43.17 -15.31
N ASP A 776 -17.36 44.09 -15.07
CA ASP A 776 -16.06 44.15 -15.77
C ASP A 776 -15.20 42.91 -15.46
N ILE A 777 -15.31 42.39 -14.24
CA ILE A 777 -14.64 41.18 -13.79
C ILE A 777 -15.11 39.98 -14.61
N CYS A 778 -16.44 39.80 -14.69
CA CYS A 778 -17.05 38.71 -15.45
C CYS A 778 -16.65 38.82 -16.93
N LYS A 779 -16.76 40.01 -17.51
CA LYS A 779 -16.42 40.26 -18.92
C LYS A 779 -14.96 39.91 -19.23
N LYS A 780 -14.00 40.44 -18.47
CA LYS A 780 -12.57 40.16 -18.69
C LYS A 780 -12.19 38.71 -18.44
N THR A 781 -12.87 38.06 -17.49
CA THR A 781 -12.67 36.63 -17.21
C THR A 781 -13.14 35.79 -18.39
N ASP A 782 -14.35 36.04 -18.88
CA ASP A 782 -14.95 35.30 -19.99
C ASP A 782 -14.18 35.55 -21.30
N GLU A 783 -13.76 36.79 -21.56
CA GLU A 783 -12.86 37.14 -22.67
C GLU A 783 -11.59 36.28 -22.63
N ARG A 784 -10.88 36.25 -21.49
CA ARG A 784 -9.60 35.53 -21.39
C ARG A 784 -9.75 34.00 -21.44
N LEU A 785 -10.87 33.45 -20.96
CA LEU A 785 -11.15 32.01 -21.02
C LEU A 785 -11.63 31.56 -22.41
N SER A 786 -12.19 32.48 -23.20
CA SER A 786 -12.62 32.23 -24.57
C SER A 786 -11.46 32.21 -25.57
N GLU A 787 -10.36 32.91 -25.27
CA GLU A 787 -9.13 32.86 -26.06
C GLU A 787 -8.59 31.42 -26.14
N ARG A 788 -8.22 30.98 -27.36
CA ARG A 788 -7.49 29.72 -27.52
C ARG A 788 -6.08 29.92 -26.99
N ASP A 789 -5.74 29.23 -25.90
CA ASP A 789 -4.39 29.25 -25.34
C ASP A 789 -3.38 28.84 -26.43
N THR A 790 -2.31 29.62 -26.58
CA THR A 790 -1.25 29.44 -27.59
C THR A 790 -0.32 28.25 -27.31
N THR A 791 -0.66 27.39 -26.34
CA THR A 791 0.12 26.21 -26.00
C THR A 791 -0.13 25.07 -26.99
N PRO A 792 0.92 24.35 -27.44
CA PRO A 792 0.83 23.39 -28.54
C PRO A 792 -0.02 22.13 -28.28
N GLU A 793 -0.53 21.92 -27.06
CA GLU A 793 -1.07 20.62 -26.59
C GLU A 793 -2.56 20.65 -26.20
N GLY A 794 -3.31 21.65 -26.64
CA GLY A 794 -4.73 21.79 -26.29
C GLY A 794 -4.93 22.44 -24.91
N GLY A 795 -5.79 23.46 -24.89
CA GLY A 795 -5.96 24.39 -23.77
C GLY A 795 -6.43 23.77 -22.45
N CYS A 796 -6.76 24.64 -21.48
CA CYS A 796 -7.28 24.22 -20.18
C CYS A 796 -8.52 23.31 -20.29
N SER A 797 -8.66 22.31 -19.41
CA SER A 797 -9.83 21.43 -19.39
C SER A 797 -11.12 22.21 -19.08
N GLU A 798 -12.25 21.73 -19.60
CA GLU A 798 -13.57 22.35 -19.37
C GLU A 798 -13.89 22.44 -17.87
N ALA A 799 -13.68 21.36 -17.13
CA ALA A 799 -13.85 21.33 -15.68
C ALA A 799 -12.98 22.38 -14.94
N PHE A 800 -11.78 22.68 -15.42
CA PHE A 800 -10.93 23.72 -14.83
C PHE A 800 -11.46 25.13 -15.13
N ARG A 801 -11.89 25.38 -16.37
CA ARG A 801 -12.49 26.66 -16.77
C ARG A 801 -13.75 26.94 -15.95
N ASP A 802 -14.60 25.94 -15.77
CA ASP A 802 -15.80 26.02 -14.95
C ASP A 802 -15.48 26.27 -13.48
N SER A 803 -14.49 25.56 -12.93
CA SER A 803 -14.05 25.75 -11.54
C SER A 803 -13.53 27.17 -11.28
N LEU A 804 -12.69 27.69 -12.19
CA LEU A 804 -12.13 29.04 -12.12
C LEU A 804 -13.21 30.12 -12.30
N SER A 805 -14.10 29.92 -13.27
CA SER A 805 -15.26 30.79 -13.52
C SER A 805 -16.18 30.83 -12.30
N LYS A 806 -16.50 29.66 -11.72
CA LYS A 806 -17.31 29.54 -10.50
C LYS A 806 -16.64 30.23 -9.32
N PHE A 807 -15.33 30.10 -9.15
CA PHE A 807 -14.61 30.79 -8.08
C PHE A 807 -14.72 32.32 -8.22
N LEU A 808 -14.45 32.87 -9.40
CA LEU A 808 -14.50 34.31 -9.63
C LEU A 808 -15.94 34.86 -9.55
N LYS A 809 -16.92 34.21 -10.19
CA LYS A 809 -18.31 34.67 -10.25
C LYS A 809 -19.08 34.43 -8.95
N VAL A 810 -18.93 33.26 -8.32
CA VAL A 810 -19.70 32.92 -7.11
C VAL A 810 -19.01 33.40 -5.85
N LYS A 811 -17.68 33.26 -5.74
CA LYS A 811 -16.99 33.60 -4.48
C LYS A 811 -16.52 35.05 -4.46
N CYS A 812 -15.83 35.51 -5.50
CA CYS A 812 -15.25 36.86 -5.49
C CYS A 812 -16.31 37.94 -5.78
N VAL A 813 -17.13 37.77 -6.82
CA VAL A 813 -18.15 38.76 -7.19
C VAL A 813 -19.27 38.84 -6.16
N GLN A 814 -19.85 37.72 -5.71
CA GLN A 814 -20.90 37.79 -4.66
C GLN A 814 -20.38 38.35 -3.34
N ASN A 815 -19.11 38.10 -2.98
CA ASN A 815 -18.54 38.73 -1.78
C ASN A 815 -18.37 40.23 -1.97
N LEU A 816 -17.94 40.69 -3.16
CA LEU A 816 -17.85 42.11 -3.49
C LEU A 816 -19.24 42.77 -3.43
N GLU A 817 -20.25 42.16 -4.05
CA GLU A 817 -21.65 42.62 -4.04
C GLU A 817 -22.22 42.68 -2.62
N LYS A 818 -22.08 41.61 -1.82
CA LYS A 818 -22.49 41.59 -0.41
C LYS A 818 -21.77 42.65 0.42
N THR A 819 -20.47 42.88 0.16
CA THR A 819 -19.72 43.93 0.87
C THR A 819 -20.29 45.31 0.51
N ILE A 820 -20.53 45.56 -0.78
CA ILE A 820 -21.14 46.80 -1.28
C ILE A 820 -22.54 46.99 -0.70
N GLU A 821 -23.39 45.95 -0.70
CA GLU A 821 -24.75 45.99 -0.15
C GLU A 821 -24.76 46.21 1.36
N SER A 822 -23.89 45.51 2.10
CA SER A 822 -23.78 45.67 3.56
C SER A 822 -23.34 47.07 3.97
N LEU A 823 -22.47 47.71 3.18
CA LEU A 823 -22.01 49.08 3.40
C LEU A 823 -23.07 50.12 2.95
N LYS A 824 -23.83 49.84 1.89
CA LYS A 824 -24.95 50.69 1.44
C LYS A 824 -26.14 50.65 2.39
N ALA A 825 -26.36 49.54 3.10
CA ALA A 825 -27.46 49.39 4.05
C ALA A 825 -27.22 50.15 5.38
N GLN A 826 -26.03 50.71 5.61
CA GLN A 826 -25.67 51.36 6.86
C GLN A 826 -25.84 52.90 6.89
N GLU A 827 -26.07 53.60 5.77
CA GLU A 827 -26.46 55.04 5.77
C GLU A 827 -26.82 55.59 4.36
N GLU A 828 -27.60 56.68 4.29
CA GLU A 828 -28.19 57.29 3.06
C GLU A 828 -27.26 58.22 2.23
N ASP A 829 -26.05 58.55 2.68
CA ASP A 829 -25.17 59.53 1.99
C ASP A 829 -24.00 58.92 1.20
N HIS A 830 -23.99 59.18 -0.12
CA HIS A 830 -22.97 58.73 -1.08
C HIS A 830 -21.61 59.44 -0.90
N ASN A 831 -20.68 58.85 -0.14
CA ASN A 831 -19.29 59.32 -0.03
C ASN A 831 -18.28 58.40 -0.75
N SER A 832 -17.35 59.00 -1.51
CA SER A 832 -16.22 58.36 -2.23
C SER A 832 -15.26 57.54 -1.33
N SER A 833 -15.30 57.77 -0.02
CA SER A 833 -14.55 57.00 0.99
C SER A 833 -15.00 55.52 1.05
N PHE A 834 -16.27 55.23 0.81
CA PHE A 834 -16.81 53.86 0.87
C PHE A 834 -16.42 52.99 -0.32
N GLU A 835 -16.28 53.58 -1.51
CA GLU A 835 -15.71 52.88 -2.67
C GLU A 835 -14.25 52.48 -2.39
N ASN A 836 -13.49 53.35 -1.73
CA ASN A 836 -12.12 53.01 -1.31
C ASN A 836 -12.10 51.90 -0.25
N ILE A 837 -12.98 51.93 0.76
CA ILE A 837 -13.05 50.89 1.80
C ILE A 837 -13.51 49.54 1.21
N SER A 838 -14.57 49.53 0.41
CA SER A 838 -15.04 48.29 -0.26
C SER A 838 -13.99 47.75 -1.23
N SER A 839 -13.29 48.63 -1.96
CA SER A 839 -12.18 48.23 -2.82
C SER A 839 -10.98 47.63 -2.05
N ASN A 840 -10.70 48.11 -0.85
CA ASN A 840 -9.64 47.58 0.01
C ASN A 840 -9.99 46.22 0.62
N ILE A 841 -11.27 45.99 0.94
CA ILE A 841 -11.74 44.73 1.56
C ILE A 841 -11.81 43.61 0.51
N SER A 842 -12.57 43.82 -0.57
CA SER A 842 -12.90 42.76 -1.54
C SER A 842 -12.57 43.13 -2.98
N GLY A 843 -12.22 44.38 -3.27
CA GLY A 843 -11.85 44.84 -4.61
C GLY A 843 -10.58 44.23 -5.17
N PHE A 844 -10.44 44.36 -6.50
CA PHE A 844 -9.26 43.95 -7.24
C PHE A 844 -9.05 44.80 -8.48
N THR A 845 -7.79 45.07 -8.80
CA THR A 845 -7.41 45.89 -9.94
C THR A 845 -7.37 45.07 -11.22
N SER A 846 -7.45 45.74 -12.38
CA SER A 846 -7.32 45.06 -13.68
C SER A 846 -6.03 44.26 -13.81
N ARG A 847 -4.92 44.80 -13.30
CA ARG A 847 -3.62 44.15 -13.35
C ARG A 847 -3.57 42.91 -12.45
N GLN A 848 -4.19 42.97 -11.26
CA GLN A 848 -4.26 41.81 -10.37
C GLN A 848 -5.07 40.67 -10.99
N LEU A 849 -6.21 40.98 -11.63
CA LEU A 849 -7.02 39.97 -12.32
C LEU A 849 -6.24 39.31 -13.47
N GLU A 850 -5.58 40.10 -14.31
CA GLU A 850 -4.78 39.59 -15.43
C GLU A 850 -3.62 38.69 -14.95
N VAL A 851 -2.87 39.15 -13.94
CA VAL A 851 -1.78 38.37 -13.35
C VAL A 851 -2.31 37.10 -12.70
N PHE A 852 -3.45 37.15 -12.02
CA PHE A 852 -4.09 35.98 -11.41
C PHE A 852 -4.48 34.94 -12.45
N LEU A 853 -5.21 35.34 -13.50
CA LEU A 853 -5.61 34.43 -14.58
C LEU A 853 -4.39 33.80 -15.26
N ARG A 854 -3.37 34.61 -15.59
CA ARG A 854 -2.12 34.12 -16.19
C ARG A 854 -1.39 33.13 -15.28
N VAL A 855 -1.31 33.41 -13.97
CA VAL A 855 -0.66 32.52 -12.99
C VAL A 855 -1.45 31.22 -12.84
N CYS A 856 -2.78 31.27 -12.80
CA CYS A 856 -3.63 30.08 -12.72
C CYS A 856 -3.44 29.17 -13.94
N ILE A 857 -3.51 29.73 -15.16
CA ILE A 857 -3.34 28.95 -16.40
C ILE A 857 -1.93 28.37 -16.49
N SER A 858 -0.88 29.19 -16.28
CA SER A 858 0.51 28.72 -16.32
C SER A 858 0.77 27.61 -15.30
N ARG A 859 0.29 27.79 -14.06
CA ARG A 859 0.49 26.81 -12.97
C ARG A 859 -0.32 25.54 -13.17
N TYR A 860 -1.48 25.61 -13.84
CA TYR A 860 -2.25 24.44 -14.24
C TYR A 860 -1.46 23.57 -15.24
N HIS A 861 -0.89 24.18 -16.29
CA HIS A 861 -0.08 23.45 -17.28
C HIS A 861 1.17 22.80 -16.69
N THR A 862 1.87 23.47 -15.77
CA THR A 862 3.06 22.90 -15.11
C THR A 862 2.76 21.70 -14.20
N LYS A 863 1.48 21.40 -13.94
CA LYS A 863 1.03 20.29 -13.07
C LYS A 863 0.53 19.08 -13.84
N ARG A 864 0.48 19.17 -15.16
CA ARG A 864 0.26 18.01 -16.00
C ARG A 864 1.40 17.02 -15.77
N VAL A 865 1.06 15.75 -15.80
CA VAL A 865 2.05 14.69 -15.65
C VAL A 865 2.96 14.63 -16.88
N GLU A 866 4.25 14.46 -16.65
CA GLU A 866 5.23 14.42 -17.75
C GLU A 866 5.19 13.06 -18.46
N ALA A 867 5.30 13.08 -19.79
CA ALA A 867 5.46 11.87 -20.59
C ALA A 867 6.74 11.11 -20.21
N GLY A 868 6.67 9.78 -20.21
CA GLY A 868 7.74 8.88 -19.79
C GLY A 868 7.71 8.53 -18.30
N THR A 869 6.85 9.18 -17.51
CA THR A 869 6.72 8.90 -16.07
C THR A 869 6.28 7.44 -15.82
N ALA A 870 7.03 6.75 -14.96
CA ALA A 870 6.80 5.36 -14.51
C ALA A 870 5.59 5.24 -13.56
N ILE A 871 4.40 5.64 -14.02
CA ILE A 871 3.27 5.87 -13.13
C ILE A 871 2.74 4.59 -12.46
N GLY A 872 2.90 3.44 -13.12
CA GLY A 872 2.55 2.15 -12.53
C GLY A 872 3.41 1.77 -11.32
N ALA A 873 4.73 1.97 -11.41
CA ALA A 873 5.64 1.72 -10.29
C ALA A 873 5.35 2.66 -9.10
N ILE A 874 5.03 3.93 -9.40
CA ILE A 874 4.64 4.93 -8.39
C ILE A 874 3.31 4.55 -7.72
N GLY A 875 2.30 4.16 -8.50
CA GLY A 875 1.00 3.73 -8.00
C GLY A 875 1.11 2.46 -7.14
N ALA A 876 1.90 1.48 -7.58
CA ALA A 876 2.16 0.25 -6.83
C ALA A 876 2.75 0.53 -5.44
N GLN A 877 3.76 1.40 -5.37
CA GLN A 877 4.38 1.79 -4.09
C GLN A 877 3.43 2.61 -3.23
N SER A 878 2.66 3.52 -3.84
CA SER A 878 1.73 4.40 -3.11
C SER A 878 0.58 3.65 -2.45
N ILE A 879 0.16 2.51 -3.02
CA ILE A 879 -0.84 1.60 -2.43
C ILE A 879 -0.17 0.58 -1.48
N GLY A 880 1.06 0.15 -1.78
CA GLY A 880 1.79 -0.84 -0.98
C GLY A 880 2.34 -0.32 0.34
N GLU A 881 2.88 0.91 0.37
CA GLU A 881 3.50 1.54 1.56
C GLU A 881 2.52 1.70 2.74
N PRO A 882 1.29 2.20 2.55
CA PRO A 882 0.29 2.27 3.63
C PRO A 882 -0.05 0.90 4.22
N GLY A 883 0.16 -0.17 3.44
CA GLY A 883 -0.01 -1.56 3.87
C GLY A 883 0.74 -1.86 5.17
N THR A 884 1.97 -1.39 5.33
CA THR A 884 2.77 -1.63 6.55
C THR A 884 2.32 -0.80 7.75
N GLN A 885 1.53 0.26 7.54
CA GLN A 885 1.02 1.12 8.61
C GLN A 885 -0.36 0.63 9.13
N MET A 886 -1.21 0.10 8.25
CA MET A 886 -2.54 -0.41 8.62
C MET A 886 -2.50 -1.59 9.58
N THR A 887 -1.42 -2.35 9.56
CA THR A 887 -1.24 -3.56 10.36
C THR A 887 -1.38 -3.33 11.86
N LEU A 888 -1.13 -2.11 12.33
CA LEU A 888 -1.17 -1.73 13.76
C LEU A 888 -2.52 -1.21 14.25
N LYS A 889 -3.48 -0.88 13.35
CA LYS A 889 -4.72 -0.15 13.69
C LYS A 889 -6.02 -0.91 13.40
N THR A 890 -5.94 -2.20 13.10
CA THR A 890 -7.05 -3.02 12.56
C THR A 890 -8.25 -3.27 13.48
N PHE A 891 -8.26 -2.81 14.74
CA PHE A 891 -9.31 -3.18 15.72
C PHE A 891 -10.32 -2.06 16.04
N HIS A 892 -10.43 -1.04 15.20
CA HIS A 892 -11.55 -0.11 15.30
C HIS A 892 -12.79 -0.71 14.62
N PHE A 893 -13.76 -1.15 15.42
CA PHE A 893 -15.08 -1.51 14.90
C PHE A 893 -15.70 -0.28 14.22
N ALA A 894 -16.06 -0.43 12.96
CA ALA A 894 -16.58 0.65 12.13
C ALA A 894 -18.00 1.04 12.56
N GLY A 895 -18.16 1.80 13.64
CA GLY A 895 -19.37 2.54 14.03
C GLY A 895 -20.64 1.74 14.34
N VAL A 896 -20.79 0.53 13.81
CA VAL A 896 -21.91 -0.39 13.95
C VAL A 896 -21.38 -1.60 14.70
N ALA A 897 -21.59 -1.63 16.01
CA ALA A 897 -20.99 -2.62 16.92
C ALA A 897 -21.30 -4.10 16.56
N SER A 898 -22.30 -4.37 15.71
CA SER A 898 -22.81 -5.72 15.43
C SER A 898 -22.18 -6.43 14.23
N MET A 899 -21.45 -5.74 13.34
CA MET A 899 -20.90 -6.34 12.12
C MET A 899 -19.37 -6.22 12.09
N ASN A 900 -18.69 -7.37 12.14
CA ASN A 900 -17.24 -7.45 12.00
C ASN A 900 -16.88 -7.26 10.53
N VAL A 901 -16.64 -6.02 10.09
CA VAL A 901 -16.14 -5.78 8.73
C VAL A 901 -14.65 -6.09 8.68
N THR A 902 -14.22 -6.94 7.74
CA THR A 902 -12.80 -7.11 7.46
C THR A 902 -12.20 -5.81 6.94
N LEU A 903 -11.23 -5.25 7.67
CA LEU A 903 -10.56 -3.99 7.34
C LEU A 903 -9.05 -4.17 7.32
N GLY A 904 -8.35 -3.17 6.76
CA GLY A 904 -6.89 -3.12 6.71
C GLY A 904 -6.30 -4.05 5.64
N VAL A 905 -5.12 -4.61 5.93
CA VAL A 905 -4.36 -5.44 4.96
C VAL A 905 -5.13 -6.68 4.47
N PRO A 906 -5.84 -7.45 5.31
CA PRO A 906 -6.64 -8.59 4.84
C PRO A 906 -7.66 -8.20 3.77
N ARG A 907 -8.34 -7.05 3.96
CA ARG A 907 -9.35 -6.55 3.01
C ARG A 907 -8.73 -6.12 1.69
N ILE A 908 -7.63 -5.37 1.75
CA ILE A 908 -6.87 -4.97 0.55
C ILE A 908 -6.37 -6.22 -0.21
N LYS A 909 -5.94 -7.27 0.50
CA LYS A 909 -5.55 -8.56 -0.10
C LYS A 909 -6.73 -9.26 -0.78
N GLU A 910 -7.92 -9.25 -0.20
CA GLU A 910 -9.14 -9.81 -0.84
C GLU A 910 -9.46 -9.08 -2.16
N ILE A 911 -9.43 -7.74 -2.13
CA ILE A 911 -9.68 -6.88 -3.30
C ILE A 911 -8.65 -7.14 -4.40
N ILE A 912 -7.36 -6.99 -4.09
CA ILE A 912 -6.25 -7.15 -5.04
C ILE A 912 -6.19 -8.58 -5.61
N ASN A 913 -6.56 -9.59 -4.83
CA ASN A 913 -6.62 -10.97 -5.30
C ASN A 913 -7.83 -11.26 -6.20
N ALA A 914 -8.80 -10.34 -6.29
CA ALA A 914 -10.11 -10.59 -6.88
C ALA A 914 -10.72 -11.89 -6.34
N ALA A 915 -10.77 -12.01 -5.00
CA ALA A 915 -11.19 -13.24 -4.35
C ALA A 915 -12.65 -13.58 -4.70
N LYS A 916 -12.89 -14.82 -5.15
CA LYS A 916 -14.24 -15.32 -5.46
C LYS A 916 -15.12 -15.52 -4.23
N ARG A 917 -14.51 -15.60 -3.06
CA ARG A 917 -15.16 -15.71 -1.75
C ARG A 917 -14.43 -14.80 -0.79
N ILE A 918 -15.16 -13.90 -0.16
CA ILE A 918 -14.65 -12.98 0.86
C ILE A 918 -15.16 -13.39 2.23
N SER A 919 -14.46 -12.97 3.28
CA SER A 919 -14.77 -13.40 4.64
C SER A 919 -16.09 -12.81 5.14
N THR A 920 -16.38 -11.55 4.80
CA THR A 920 -17.53 -10.78 5.32
C THR A 920 -18.21 -10.00 4.19
N PRO A 921 -19.02 -10.67 3.35
CA PRO A 921 -19.77 -10.01 2.29
C PRO A 921 -20.94 -9.23 2.85
N ILE A 922 -21.05 -7.95 2.49
CA ILE A 922 -22.07 -7.02 2.98
C ILE A 922 -22.67 -6.27 1.80
N ILE A 923 -24.01 -6.27 1.76
CA ILE A 923 -24.81 -5.49 0.84
C ILE A 923 -25.46 -4.36 1.64
N SER A 924 -25.17 -3.11 1.25
CA SER A 924 -25.79 -1.90 1.79
C SER A 924 -26.99 -1.54 0.93
N ALA A 925 -28.19 -1.84 1.42
CA ALA A 925 -29.45 -1.60 0.75
C ALA A 925 -30.12 -0.34 1.31
N LYS A 926 -30.36 0.62 0.42
CA LYS A 926 -31.11 1.85 0.73
C LYS A 926 -32.60 1.59 0.55
N LEU A 927 -33.43 2.09 1.46
CA LEU A 927 -34.88 1.95 1.35
C LEU A 927 -35.46 3.03 0.44
N GLU A 928 -36.61 2.75 -0.18
CA GLU A 928 -37.36 3.78 -0.94
C GLU A 928 -37.90 4.87 -0.01
N HIS A 929 -38.42 4.47 1.16
CA HIS A 929 -38.85 5.36 2.23
C HIS A 929 -37.98 5.20 3.49
N GLU A 930 -37.01 6.09 3.67
CA GLU A 930 -36.01 6.02 4.75
C GLU A 930 -36.57 6.33 6.14
N ASP A 931 -37.69 7.04 6.23
CA ASP A 931 -38.23 7.54 7.50
C ASP A 931 -39.17 6.52 8.18
N ASN A 932 -39.53 5.42 7.49
CA ASN A 932 -40.53 4.47 7.95
C ASN A 932 -39.92 3.18 8.50
N ALA A 933 -39.84 3.07 9.83
CA ALA A 933 -39.36 1.88 10.52
C ALA A 933 -40.17 0.60 10.18
N LYS A 934 -41.47 0.75 9.84
CA LYS A 934 -42.31 -0.41 9.52
C LYS A 934 -41.93 -1.04 8.19
N GLU A 935 -41.61 -0.21 7.22
CA GLU A 935 -41.18 -0.62 5.89
C GLU A 935 -39.78 -1.22 5.92
N ALA A 936 -38.87 -0.60 6.69
CA ALA A 936 -37.55 -1.17 6.98
C ALA A 936 -37.64 -2.61 7.54
N SER A 937 -38.58 -2.84 8.47
CA SER A 937 -38.80 -4.17 9.06
C SER A 937 -39.40 -5.17 8.07
N LEU A 938 -40.27 -4.71 7.16
CA LEU A 938 -40.86 -5.55 6.12
C LEU A 938 -39.82 -5.96 5.07
N ALA A 939 -39.04 -4.99 4.59
CA ALA A 939 -37.93 -5.24 3.67
C ALA A 939 -36.89 -6.18 4.31
N LYS A 940 -36.55 -5.97 5.58
CA LYS A 940 -35.70 -6.89 6.35
C LYS A 940 -36.24 -8.33 6.32
N ALA A 941 -37.51 -8.53 6.66
CA ALA A 941 -38.14 -9.86 6.73
C ALA A 941 -38.20 -10.58 5.36
N ARG A 942 -38.23 -9.82 4.26
CA ARG A 942 -38.20 -10.35 2.89
C ARG A 942 -36.80 -10.77 2.43
N ILE A 943 -35.76 -10.11 2.95
CA ILE A 943 -34.36 -10.34 2.56
C ILE A 943 -33.73 -11.44 3.43
N GLU A 944 -33.97 -11.39 4.75
CA GLU A 944 -33.34 -12.28 5.74
C GLU A 944 -33.80 -13.74 5.59
N LYS A 945 -32.83 -14.66 5.49
CA LYS A 945 -33.12 -16.09 5.34
C LYS A 945 -33.75 -16.66 6.60
N THR A 946 -35.00 -17.07 6.47
CA THR A 946 -35.76 -17.71 7.54
C THR A 946 -35.89 -19.21 7.27
N LEU A 947 -35.47 -20.02 8.24
CA LEU A 947 -35.53 -21.48 8.16
C LEU A 947 -36.84 -22.02 8.76
N LEU A 948 -37.31 -23.16 8.25
CA LEU A 948 -38.51 -23.82 8.77
C LEU A 948 -38.38 -24.14 10.27
N GLY A 949 -37.18 -24.50 10.74
CA GLY A 949 -36.93 -24.74 12.15
C GLY A 949 -37.14 -23.52 13.06
N GLN A 950 -37.06 -22.29 12.53
CA GLN A 950 -37.25 -21.05 13.30
C GLN A 950 -38.73 -20.65 13.42
N VAL A 951 -39.56 -21.03 12.43
CA VAL A 951 -40.99 -20.72 12.39
C VAL A 951 -41.88 -21.89 12.79
N ALA A 952 -41.33 -23.10 12.94
CA ALA A 952 -42.08 -24.28 13.35
C ALA A 952 -42.13 -24.39 14.88
N LYS A 953 -43.35 -24.38 15.45
CA LYS A 953 -43.60 -24.71 16.86
C LYS A 953 -43.18 -26.14 17.20
N SER A 954 -43.43 -27.09 16.29
CA SER A 954 -42.92 -28.46 16.43
C SER A 954 -42.89 -29.24 15.11
N ILE A 955 -41.92 -30.15 14.98
CA ILE A 955 -41.78 -31.11 13.88
C ILE A 955 -41.76 -32.51 14.50
N LYS A 956 -42.86 -33.24 14.40
CA LYS A 956 -43.06 -34.53 15.09
C LYS A 956 -43.29 -35.66 14.09
N ILE A 957 -42.72 -36.83 14.37
CA ILE A 957 -43.07 -38.06 13.67
C ILE A 957 -44.32 -38.60 14.36
N VAL A 958 -45.39 -38.82 13.59
CA VAL A 958 -46.62 -39.43 14.06
C VAL A 958 -46.74 -40.79 13.40
N MET A 959 -46.74 -41.85 14.20
CA MET A 959 -46.92 -43.22 13.72
C MET A 959 -48.27 -43.73 14.20
N SER A 960 -49.12 -44.08 13.25
CA SER A 960 -50.40 -44.76 13.46
C SER A 960 -50.33 -46.18 12.91
N ALA A 961 -51.28 -47.04 13.24
CA ALA A 961 -51.30 -48.44 12.77
C ALA A 961 -51.33 -48.57 11.23
N ARG A 962 -51.69 -47.51 10.50
CA ARG A 962 -51.83 -47.51 9.03
C ARG A 962 -50.88 -46.55 8.30
N LEU A 963 -50.29 -45.57 8.99
CA LEU A 963 -49.54 -44.47 8.37
C LEU A 963 -48.46 -43.93 9.31
N ALA A 964 -47.26 -43.68 8.77
CA ALA A 964 -46.19 -42.97 9.45
C ALA A 964 -45.85 -41.70 8.66
N SER A 965 -46.03 -40.55 9.31
CA SER A 965 -45.89 -39.23 8.69
C SER A 965 -45.16 -38.26 9.61
N ILE A 966 -44.67 -37.15 9.04
CA ILE A 966 -44.08 -36.04 9.78
C ILE A 966 -45.10 -34.91 9.79
N VAL A 967 -45.59 -34.54 10.97
CA VAL A 967 -46.50 -33.41 11.15
C VAL A 967 -45.69 -32.19 11.59
N ILE A 968 -45.77 -31.12 10.80
CA ILE A 968 -45.14 -29.82 11.09
C ILE A 968 -46.25 -28.85 11.50
N THR A 969 -46.10 -28.23 12.67
CA THR A 969 -46.99 -27.19 13.18
C THR A 969 -46.23 -25.87 13.21
N LEU A 970 -46.75 -24.86 12.52
CA LEU A 970 -46.19 -23.51 12.45
C LEU A 970 -46.58 -22.67 13.67
N ASP A 971 -45.67 -21.80 14.10
CA ASP A 971 -45.90 -20.81 15.14
C ASP A 971 -46.37 -19.49 14.54
N MET A 972 -47.69 -19.29 14.52
CA MET A 972 -48.28 -18.08 13.91
C MET A 972 -48.00 -16.82 14.72
N GLU A 973 -47.71 -16.93 16.03
CA GLU A 973 -47.40 -15.77 16.88
C GLU A 973 -46.03 -15.20 16.49
N ILE A 974 -45.03 -16.07 16.31
CA ILE A 974 -43.68 -15.67 15.84
C ILE A 974 -43.72 -15.12 14.42
N ILE A 975 -44.49 -15.75 13.52
CA ILE A 975 -44.62 -15.33 12.12
C ILE A 975 -45.23 -13.92 12.04
N GLN A 976 -46.29 -13.64 12.81
CA GLN A 976 -46.92 -12.32 12.85
C GLN A 976 -46.03 -11.27 13.53
N ALA A 977 -45.36 -11.60 14.64
CA ALA A 977 -44.44 -10.71 15.33
C ALA A 977 -43.23 -10.32 14.44
N SER A 978 -42.72 -11.27 13.66
CA SER A 978 -41.62 -11.07 12.72
C SER A 978 -42.08 -10.49 11.37
N ARG A 979 -43.39 -10.23 11.21
CA ARG A 979 -44.03 -9.70 9.99
C ARG A 979 -43.74 -10.51 8.73
N LEU A 980 -43.62 -11.83 8.89
CA LEU A 980 -43.43 -12.77 7.79
C LEU A 980 -44.78 -13.08 7.13
N CYS A 981 -44.89 -12.92 5.82
CA CYS A 981 -46.10 -13.24 5.04
C CYS A 981 -46.12 -14.73 4.64
N THR A 982 -46.10 -15.62 5.63
CA THR A 982 -45.92 -17.07 5.43
C THR A 982 -47.03 -17.89 6.07
N ASP A 983 -47.57 -18.86 5.33
CA ASP A 983 -48.54 -19.85 5.80
C ASP A 983 -48.12 -21.30 5.44
N ALA A 984 -48.91 -22.29 5.83
CA ALA A 984 -48.63 -23.70 5.53
C ALA A 984 -48.59 -24.02 4.02
N TYR A 985 -49.29 -23.25 3.18
CA TYR A 985 -49.27 -23.41 1.73
C TYR A 985 -47.93 -22.96 1.14
N ARG A 986 -47.44 -21.78 1.55
CA ARG A 986 -46.13 -21.27 1.14
C ARG A 986 -44.97 -22.14 1.63
N VAL A 987 -45.11 -22.71 2.83
CA VAL A 987 -44.15 -23.71 3.35
C VAL A 987 -44.17 -24.99 2.50
N LYS A 988 -45.34 -25.48 2.07
CA LYS A 988 -45.44 -26.62 1.15
C LYS A 988 -44.68 -26.35 -0.15
N GLU A 989 -44.90 -25.20 -0.78
CA GLU A 989 -44.16 -24.81 -1.99
C GLU A 989 -42.65 -24.76 -1.77
N SER A 990 -42.21 -24.17 -0.66
CA SER A 990 -40.79 -24.07 -0.29
C SER A 990 -40.13 -25.44 -0.12
N ILE A 991 -40.84 -26.41 0.48
CA ILE A 991 -40.38 -27.79 0.64
C ILE A 991 -40.22 -28.47 -0.74
N LEU A 992 -41.18 -28.29 -1.64
CA LEU A 992 -41.17 -28.89 -2.98
C LEU A 992 -40.10 -28.29 -3.89
N GLN A 993 -39.82 -26.99 -3.77
CA GLN A 993 -38.77 -26.31 -4.54
C GLN A 993 -37.36 -26.65 -4.04
N THR A 994 -37.21 -27.26 -2.86
CA THR A 994 -35.90 -27.57 -2.29
C THR A 994 -35.26 -28.79 -2.97
N PRO A 995 -34.18 -28.65 -3.76
CA PRO A 995 -33.67 -29.71 -4.64
C PRO A 995 -33.09 -30.93 -3.90
N ARG A 996 -32.68 -30.77 -2.63
CA ARG A 996 -32.12 -31.86 -1.81
C ARG A 996 -33.16 -32.77 -1.19
N ILE A 997 -34.43 -32.36 -1.19
CA ILE A 997 -35.54 -33.08 -0.58
C ILE A 997 -36.40 -33.58 -1.74
N LYS A 998 -36.21 -34.85 -2.14
CA LYS A 998 -36.88 -35.49 -3.28
C LYS A 998 -38.37 -35.81 -3.00
N LEU A 999 -39.11 -34.86 -2.43
CA LEU A 999 -40.54 -35.01 -2.16
C LEU A 999 -41.34 -34.52 -3.38
N LYS A 1000 -42.39 -35.26 -3.74
CA LYS A 1000 -43.36 -34.87 -4.77
C LYS A 1000 -44.56 -34.20 -4.10
N ASP A 1001 -45.36 -33.48 -4.88
CA ASP A 1001 -46.56 -32.78 -4.38
C ASP A 1001 -47.51 -33.71 -3.60
N GLN A 1002 -47.63 -34.96 -4.04
CA GLN A 1002 -48.44 -36.02 -3.41
C GLN A 1002 -47.99 -36.39 -1.99
N HIS A 1003 -46.73 -36.10 -1.64
CA HIS A 1003 -46.13 -36.44 -0.35
C HIS A 1003 -46.36 -35.36 0.70
N VAL A 1004 -46.82 -34.16 0.35
CA VAL A 1004 -47.01 -33.04 1.31
C VAL A 1004 -48.46 -32.59 1.28
N LYS A 1005 -49.19 -32.89 2.37
CA LYS A 1005 -50.59 -32.51 2.55
C LYS A 1005 -50.69 -31.34 3.53
N VAL A 1006 -51.40 -30.28 3.15
CA VAL A 1006 -51.73 -29.18 4.07
C VAL A 1006 -53.03 -29.54 4.78
N LEU A 1007 -52.98 -29.66 6.11
CA LEU A 1007 -54.17 -29.98 6.92
C LEU A 1007 -54.98 -28.72 7.23
N ASN A 1008 -54.27 -27.63 7.58
CA ASN A 1008 -54.84 -26.30 7.78
C ASN A 1008 -53.75 -25.24 7.57
N SER A 1009 -54.10 -23.94 7.66
CA SER A 1009 -53.15 -22.84 7.46
C SER A 1009 -51.92 -22.85 8.39
N ARG A 1010 -51.95 -23.65 9.47
CA ARG A 1010 -50.90 -23.75 10.50
C ARG A 1010 -50.21 -25.12 10.54
N LYS A 1011 -50.71 -26.13 9.83
CA LYS A 1011 -50.27 -27.53 9.93
C LYS A 1011 -50.18 -28.18 8.55
N LEU A 1012 -49.07 -28.87 8.35
CA LEU A 1012 -48.83 -29.71 7.19
C LEU A 1012 -48.31 -31.08 7.62
N GLU A 1013 -48.59 -32.08 6.80
CA GLU A 1013 -48.24 -33.47 6.98
C GLU A 1013 -47.41 -33.95 5.79
N VAL A 1014 -46.24 -34.52 6.06
CA VAL A 1014 -45.31 -35.06 5.07
C VAL A 1014 -45.30 -36.58 5.18
N VAL A 1015 -45.66 -37.25 4.09
CA VAL A 1015 -45.76 -38.72 3.98
C VAL A 1015 -44.72 -39.22 2.96
N PRO A 1016 -43.60 -39.82 3.39
CA PRO A 1016 -42.64 -40.41 2.46
C PRO A 1016 -43.17 -41.73 1.83
N GLN A 1017 -42.92 -41.94 0.53
CA GLN A 1017 -43.16 -43.22 -0.14
C GLN A 1017 -41.84 -44.03 -0.19
N THR A 1018 -41.70 -45.01 0.69
CA THR A 1018 -40.54 -45.92 0.72
C THR A 1018 -40.91 -47.30 1.24
N ASP A 1019 -40.08 -48.29 0.93
CA ASP A 1019 -40.17 -49.65 1.48
C ASP A 1019 -40.18 -49.64 3.02
N ARG A 1020 -40.97 -50.55 3.62
CA ARG A 1020 -41.12 -50.70 5.08
C ARG A 1020 -39.77 -50.84 5.82
N SER A 1021 -38.75 -51.42 5.21
CA SER A 1021 -37.41 -51.61 5.79
C SER A 1021 -36.59 -50.32 5.89
N LYS A 1022 -36.86 -49.32 5.04
CA LYS A 1022 -36.14 -48.03 4.99
C LYS A 1022 -36.93 -46.86 5.56
N LEU A 1023 -38.24 -47.03 5.76
CA LEU A 1023 -39.17 -45.99 6.21
C LEU A 1023 -38.74 -45.30 7.51
N HIS A 1024 -38.27 -46.04 8.51
CA HIS A 1024 -37.81 -45.47 9.79
C HIS A 1024 -36.60 -44.54 9.60
N PHE A 1025 -35.59 -45.00 8.85
CA PHE A 1025 -34.38 -44.21 8.56
C PHE A 1025 -34.71 -42.97 7.71
N GLU A 1026 -35.63 -43.10 6.75
CA GLU A 1026 -36.02 -41.97 5.90
C GLU A 1026 -36.84 -40.93 6.66
N LEU A 1027 -37.75 -41.32 7.55
CA LEU A 1027 -38.47 -40.40 8.43
C LEU A 1027 -37.51 -39.63 9.35
N HIS A 1028 -36.52 -40.29 9.94
CA HIS A 1028 -35.49 -39.60 10.73
C HIS A 1028 -34.59 -38.70 9.87
N THR A 1029 -34.25 -39.14 8.66
CA THR A 1029 -33.48 -38.34 7.71
C THR A 1029 -34.23 -37.08 7.28
N LEU A 1030 -35.53 -37.20 6.99
CA LEU A 1030 -36.40 -36.08 6.65
C LEU A 1030 -36.62 -35.17 7.85
N LYS A 1031 -36.86 -35.70 9.05
CA LYS A 1031 -36.98 -34.91 10.28
C LYS A 1031 -35.73 -34.06 10.54
N ASN A 1032 -34.53 -34.56 10.22
CA ASN A 1032 -33.29 -33.79 10.35
C ASN A 1032 -33.08 -32.76 9.23
N LYS A 1033 -33.61 -33.02 8.02
CA LYS A 1033 -33.47 -32.13 6.86
C LYS A 1033 -34.54 -31.03 6.79
N LEU A 1034 -35.78 -31.32 7.16
CA LEU A 1034 -36.90 -30.38 7.10
C LEU A 1034 -36.66 -29.06 7.85
N PRO A 1035 -36.05 -29.02 9.05
CA PRO A 1035 -35.73 -27.76 9.72
C PRO A 1035 -34.84 -26.82 8.91
N SER A 1036 -34.01 -27.36 8.00
CA SER A 1036 -33.08 -26.58 7.17
C SER A 1036 -33.68 -26.03 5.87
N VAL A 1037 -34.98 -26.28 5.62
CA VAL A 1037 -35.68 -25.71 4.47
C VAL A 1037 -35.82 -24.20 4.64
N VAL A 1038 -35.48 -23.45 3.60
CA VAL A 1038 -35.67 -21.99 3.55
C VAL A 1038 -37.11 -21.71 3.17
N VAL A 1039 -37.80 -20.95 4.01
CA VAL A 1039 -39.24 -20.67 3.85
C VAL A 1039 -39.48 -19.30 3.23
N THR A 1040 -38.70 -18.31 3.66
CA THR A 1040 -38.69 -16.93 3.15
C THR A 1040 -37.28 -16.37 3.22
N GLY A 1041 -36.99 -15.35 2.41
CA GLY A 1041 -35.67 -14.74 2.35
C GLY A 1041 -34.80 -15.24 1.21
N ILE A 1042 -33.65 -14.58 1.04
CA ILE A 1042 -32.65 -14.93 0.03
C ILE A 1042 -31.71 -15.98 0.63
N THR A 1043 -31.55 -17.11 -0.06
CA THR A 1043 -30.84 -18.29 0.48
C THR A 1043 -29.38 -18.05 0.86
N THR A 1044 -28.73 -17.09 0.21
CA THR A 1044 -27.32 -16.72 0.37
C THR A 1044 -27.08 -15.64 1.42
N ILE A 1045 -28.13 -15.03 1.97
CA ILE A 1045 -28.04 -14.01 3.02
C ILE A 1045 -28.26 -14.67 4.37
N GLU A 1046 -27.37 -14.44 5.33
CA GLU A 1046 -27.47 -15.06 6.65
C GLU A 1046 -28.24 -14.18 7.64
N ARG A 1047 -27.99 -12.87 7.60
CA ARG A 1047 -28.58 -11.91 8.55
C ARG A 1047 -28.74 -10.53 7.94
N VAL A 1048 -29.71 -9.78 8.44
CA VAL A 1048 -29.95 -8.39 8.03
C VAL A 1048 -30.11 -7.49 9.27
N VAL A 1049 -29.35 -6.39 9.29
CA VAL A 1049 -29.35 -5.41 10.38
C VAL A 1049 -29.91 -4.08 9.89
N ILE A 1050 -30.79 -3.47 10.68
CA ILE A 1050 -31.29 -2.11 10.45
C ILE A 1050 -30.40 -1.16 11.22
N ASN A 1051 -29.81 -0.19 10.52
CA ASN A 1051 -29.06 0.90 11.13
C ASN A 1051 -29.89 2.19 11.06
N SER A 1052 -29.97 2.92 12.17
CA SER A 1052 -30.62 4.23 12.23
C SER A 1052 -29.55 5.32 12.25
N GLU A 1053 -29.48 6.13 11.20
CA GLU A 1053 -28.61 7.31 11.16
C GLU A 1053 -29.34 8.53 11.75
N GLU A 1054 -28.82 9.07 12.85
CA GLU A 1054 -29.25 10.35 13.40
C GLU A 1054 -28.44 11.49 12.74
N LYS A 1055 -29.10 12.37 11.98
CA LYS A 1055 -28.45 13.60 11.48
C LYS A 1055 -28.25 14.57 12.64
N LYS A 1056 -26.99 14.95 12.91
CA LYS A 1056 -26.68 15.93 13.96
C LYS A 1056 -26.99 17.39 13.60
N ASP A 1057 -27.20 17.73 12.32
CA ASP A 1057 -27.22 19.13 11.85
C ASP A 1057 -28.46 19.53 11.01
N SER A 1058 -29.56 18.78 11.02
CA SER A 1058 -30.82 19.22 10.39
C SER A 1058 -31.96 18.46 11.02
N GLY A 1059 -33.03 19.13 11.48
CA GLY A 1059 -34.17 18.54 12.22
C GLY A 1059 -35.06 17.53 11.46
N GLY A 1060 -34.48 16.66 10.63
CA GLY A 1060 -35.13 15.50 10.04
C GLY A 1060 -35.07 14.29 10.97
N GLY A 1061 -36.09 13.44 10.91
CA GLY A 1061 -36.18 12.20 11.69
C GLY A 1061 -35.07 11.18 11.38
N PRO A 1062 -35.02 10.06 12.13
CA PRO A 1062 -34.01 9.02 11.94
C PRO A 1062 -34.19 8.32 10.58
N LYS A 1063 -33.12 8.20 9.81
CA LYS A 1063 -33.10 7.49 8.53
C LYS A 1063 -32.67 6.04 8.73
N TYR A 1064 -33.40 5.10 8.14
CA TYR A 1064 -33.10 3.67 8.24
C TYR A 1064 -32.36 3.15 7.00
N LEU A 1065 -31.24 2.46 7.22
CA LEU A 1065 -30.45 1.77 6.22
C LEU A 1065 -30.38 0.28 6.54
N LEU A 1066 -30.44 -0.58 5.53
CA LEU A 1066 -30.33 -2.03 5.69
C LEU A 1066 -28.94 -2.53 5.31
N PHE A 1067 -28.33 -3.30 6.19
CA PHE A 1067 -27.10 -4.04 5.92
C PHE A 1067 -27.39 -5.53 5.93
N ALA A 1068 -27.27 -6.17 4.76
CA ALA A 1068 -27.44 -7.61 4.60
C ALA A 1068 -26.07 -8.30 4.53
N GLU A 1069 -25.82 -9.27 5.42
CA GLU A 1069 -24.60 -10.08 5.44
C GLU A 1069 -24.81 -11.32 4.58
N GLY A 1070 -24.07 -11.41 3.48
CA GLY A 1070 -24.18 -12.48 2.51
C GLY A 1070 -23.94 -12.02 1.08
N THR A 1071 -24.19 -12.94 0.14
CA THR A 1071 -24.19 -12.67 -1.30
C THR A 1071 -25.64 -12.74 -1.81
N GLY A 1072 -25.95 -12.26 -3.00
CA GLY A 1072 -27.28 -12.21 -3.59
C GLY A 1072 -27.74 -10.79 -4.00
N LEU A 1073 -26.83 -9.93 -4.46
CA LEU A 1073 -27.10 -8.52 -4.81
C LEU A 1073 -28.32 -8.34 -5.72
N LEU A 1074 -28.43 -9.14 -6.78
CA LEU A 1074 -29.58 -9.09 -7.70
C LEU A 1074 -30.91 -9.33 -6.99
N GLY A 1075 -30.95 -10.29 -6.06
CA GLY A 1075 -32.16 -10.58 -5.28
C GLY A 1075 -32.53 -9.44 -4.32
N VAL A 1076 -31.53 -8.80 -3.71
CA VAL A 1076 -31.74 -7.66 -2.81
C VAL A 1076 -32.27 -6.45 -3.60
N MET A 1077 -31.67 -6.15 -4.75
CA MET A 1077 -32.11 -5.06 -5.61
C MET A 1077 -33.54 -5.23 -6.15
N GLY A 1078 -33.95 -6.49 -6.40
CA GLY A 1078 -35.30 -6.81 -6.86
C GLY A 1078 -36.35 -6.91 -5.74
N THR A 1079 -35.98 -6.68 -4.48
CA THR A 1079 -36.92 -6.76 -3.35
C THR A 1079 -37.71 -5.46 -3.22
N GLU A 1080 -39.04 -5.56 -3.22
CA GLU A 1080 -39.93 -4.41 -3.02
C GLU A 1080 -39.69 -3.73 -1.66
N GLY A 1081 -39.57 -2.39 -1.67
CA GLY A 1081 -39.18 -1.54 -0.54
C GLY A 1081 -37.68 -1.18 -0.51
N VAL A 1082 -36.86 -1.78 -1.39
CA VAL A 1082 -35.43 -1.46 -1.54
C VAL A 1082 -35.22 -0.64 -2.82
N ASN A 1083 -34.49 0.46 -2.70
CA ASN A 1083 -34.03 1.23 -3.84
C ASN A 1083 -32.82 0.54 -4.50
N GLY A 1084 -33.08 -0.18 -5.59
CA GLY A 1084 -32.07 -0.90 -6.36
C GLY A 1084 -30.99 0.01 -6.98
N TYR A 1085 -31.28 1.27 -7.28
CA TYR A 1085 -30.32 2.18 -7.93
C TYR A 1085 -29.19 2.65 -7.01
N GLU A 1086 -29.44 2.69 -5.70
CA GLU A 1086 -28.48 3.14 -4.70
C GLU A 1086 -27.90 1.99 -3.85
N THR A 1087 -28.33 0.75 -4.10
CA THR A 1087 -27.85 -0.42 -3.37
C THR A 1087 -26.42 -0.78 -3.79
N LYS A 1088 -25.53 -1.01 -2.82
CA LYS A 1088 -24.11 -1.33 -3.03
C LYS A 1088 -23.73 -2.67 -2.42
N SER A 1089 -22.79 -3.38 -3.03
CA SER A 1089 -22.16 -4.58 -2.48
C SER A 1089 -20.65 -4.39 -2.38
N ASN A 1090 -20.04 -4.90 -1.32
CA ASN A 1090 -18.60 -4.93 -1.15
C ASN A 1090 -17.93 -6.11 -1.91
N HIS A 1091 -18.71 -7.01 -2.52
CA HIS A 1091 -18.20 -8.18 -3.23
C HIS A 1091 -18.00 -7.89 -4.73
N ILE A 1092 -16.79 -7.48 -5.12
CA ILE A 1092 -16.46 -7.01 -6.48
C ILE A 1092 -16.83 -8.01 -7.58
N MET A 1093 -16.54 -9.31 -7.40
CA MET A 1093 -16.86 -10.31 -8.43
C MET A 1093 -18.38 -10.50 -8.64
N GLU A 1094 -19.19 -10.18 -7.63
CA GLU A 1094 -20.65 -10.26 -7.70
C GLU A 1094 -21.20 -9.02 -8.41
N VAL A 1095 -20.62 -7.85 -8.11
CA VAL A 1095 -20.90 -6.60 -8.83
C VAL A 1095 -20.60 -6.77 -10.31
N GLN A 1096 -19.47 -7.39 -10.69
CA GLN A 1096 -19.15 -7.68 -12.09
C GLN A 1096 -20.24 -8.55 -12.76
N GLN A 1097 -20.71 -9.59 -12.06
CA GLN A 1097 -21.73 -10.49 -12.59
C GLN A 1097 -23.11 -9.84 -12.73
N THR A 1098 -23.43 -8.87 -11.87
CA THR A 1098 -24.78 -8.27 -11.79
C THR A 1098 -24.89 -6.96 -12.58
N LEU A 1099 -23.89 -6.08 -12.45
CA LEU A 1099 -23.89 -4.71 -12.98
C LEU A 1099 -22.84 -4.48 -14.07
N GLY A 1100 -21.96 -5.45 -14.34
CA GLY A 1100 -20.93 -5.35 -15.37
C GLY A 1100 -19.58 -4.79 -14.90
N ILE A 1101 -18.66 -4.63 -15.85
CA ILE A 1101 -17.25 -4.38 -15.55
C ILE A 1101 -16.96 -2.96 -15.02
N GLU A 1102 -17.66 -1.94 -15.52
CA GLU A 1102 -17.47 -0.55 -15.06
C GLU A 1102 -17.99 -0.30 -13.63
N ALA A 1103 -19.08 -0.98 -13.27
CA ALA A 1103 -19.57 -0.98 -11.89
C ALA A 1103 -18.56 -1.66 -10.95
N ALA A 1104 -17.95 -2.77 -11.41
CA ALA A 1104 -16.90 -3.46 -10.65
C ALA A 1104 -15.64 -2.59 -10.49
N ARG A 1105 -15.23 -1.87 -11.55
CA ARG A 1105 -14.13 -0.88 -11.51
C ARG A 1105 -14.37 0.18 -10.43
N SER A 1106 -15.55 0.79 -10.43
CA SER A 1106 -15.93 1.82 -9.45
C SER A 1106 -15.97 1.27 -8.03
N SER A 1107 -16.49 0.05 -7.86
CA SER A 1107 -16.49 -0.67 -6.58
C SER A 1107 -15.07 -0.92 -6.03
N ILE A 1108 -14.10 -1.28 -6.89
CA ILE A 1108 -12.69 -1.43 -6.47
C ILE A 1108 -12.14 -0.12 -5.92
N ILE A 1109 -12.39 1.01 -6.60
CA ILE A 1109 -11.90 2.33 -6.19
C ILE A 1109 -12.50 2.73 -4.83
N ASP A 1110 -13.82 2.60 -4.69
CA ASP A 1110 -14.55 2.97 -3.48
C ASP A 1110 -14.13 2.11 -2.27
N GLU A 1111 -13.97 0.80 -2.45
CA GLU A 1111 -13.58 -0.13 -1.39
C GLU A 1111 -12.14 0.09 -0.90
N ILE A 1112 -11.20 0.35 -1.82
CA ILE A 1112 -9.82 0.69 -1.45
C ILE A 1112 -9.81 2.04 -0.72
N LYS A 1113 -10.50 3.05 -1.25
CA LYS A 1113 -10.59 4.37 -0.63
C LYS A 1113 -11.19 4.30 0.77
N HIS A 1114 -12.28 3.54 0.95
CA HIS A 1114 -12.92 3.34 2.23
C HIS A 1114 -11.98 2.64 3.24
N THR A 1115 -11.32 1.56 2.82
CA THR A 1115 -10.41 0.80 3.67
C THR A 1115 -9.22 1.65 4.15
N MET A 1116 -8.65 2.48 3.27
CA MET A 1116 -7.51 3.35 3.57
C MET A 1116 -7.93 4.56 4.45
N SER A 1117 -9.06 5.19 4.12
CA SER A 1117 -9.57 6.37 4.85
C SER A 1117 -9.97 6.04 6.28
N SER A 1118 -10.53 4.85 6.52
CA SER A 1118 -10.88 4.36 7.87
C SER A 1118 -9.67 4.23 8.81
N HIS A 1119 -8.46 4.15 8.26
CA HIS A 1119 -7.21 4.14 9.04
C HIS A 1119 -6.52 5.51 9.13
N GLY A 1120 -7.19 6.57 8.63
CA GLY A 1120 -6.68 7.94 8.60
C GLY A 1120 -5.56 8.15 7.57
N MET A 1121 -5.50 7.31 6.54
CA MET A 1121 -4.49 7.40 5.49
C MET A 1121 -5.08 7.98 4.22
N THR A 1122 -4.36 8.92 3.61
CA THR A 1122 -4.75 9.59 2.37
C THR A 1122 -3.89 9.08 1.22
N ILE A 1123 -4.55 8.58 0.18
CA ILE A 1123 -3.93 8.21 -1.10
C ILE A 1123 -4.67 9.01 -2.17
N ASP A 1124 -3.92 9.57 -3.12
CA ASP A 1124 -4.53 10.23 -4.27
C ASP A 1124 -5.35 9.23 -5.10
N ILE A 1125 -6.52 9.67 -5.57
CA ILE A 1125 -7.47 8.80 -6.26
C ILE A 1125 -6.91 8.23 -7.57
N ARG A 1126 -6.01 8.95 -8.24
CA ARG A 1126 -5.45 8.56 -9.54
C ARG A 1126 -4.66 7.25 -9.46
N HIS A 1127 -4.02 6.98 -8.33
CA HIS A 1127 -3.32 5.69 -8.10
C HIS A 1127 -4.30 4.53 -7.97
N MET A 1128 -5.43 4.74 -7.30
CA MET A 1128 -6.48 3.73 -7.13
C MET A 1128 -7.21 3.46 -8.45
N MET A 1129 -7.48 4.52 -9.23
CA MET A 1129 -8.04 4.42 -10.58
C MET A 1129 -7.13 3.60 -11.49
N LEU A 1130 -5.82 3.89 -11.51
CA LEU A 1130 -4.85 3.15 -12.32
C LEU A 1130 -4.83 1.64 -11.98
N LEU A 1131 -4.90 1.29 -10.69
CA LEU A 1131 -4.97 -0.11 -10.28
C LEU A 1131 -6.29 -0.76 -10.72
N ALA A 1132 -7.42 -0.08 -10.53
CA ALA A 1132 -8.72 -0.59 -10.95
C ALA A 1132 -8.77 -0.82 -12.47
N ASP A 1133 -8.26 0.13 -13.26
CA ASP A 1133 -8.20 0.04 -14.72
C ASP A 1133 -7.31 -1.12 -15.19
N LEU A 1134 -6.14 -1.33 -14.56
CA LEU A 1134 -5.31 -2.49 -14.85
C LEU A 1134 -6.02 -3.82 -14.50
N MET A 1135 -6.87 -3.84 -13.48
CA MET A 1135 -7.63 -5.03 -13.12
C MET A 1135 -8.81 -5.31 -14.07
N THR A 1136 -9.30 -4.31 -14.81
CA THR A 1136 -10.53 -4.42 -15.62
C THR A 1136 -10.34 -4.26 -17.13
N PHE A 1137 -9.19 -3.78 -17.63
CA PHE A 1137 -9.01 -3.43 -19.06
C PHE A 1137 -9.24 -4.58 -20.06
N LYS A 1138 -9.14 -5.86 -19.64
CA LYS A 1138 -9.42 -7.03 -20.49
C LYS A 1138 -10.88 -7.48 -20.50
N GLY A 1139 -11.79 -6.74 -19.85
CA GLY A 1139 -13.23 -7.06 -19.79
C GLY A 1139 -13.63 -8.06 -18.71
N GLU A 1140 -12.68 -8.59 -17.93
CA GLU A 1140 -12.94 -9.36 -16.71
C GLU A 1140 -12.09 -8.82 -15.55
N VAL A 1141 -12.56 -8.98 -14.30
CA VAL A 1141 -11.78 -8.57 -13.12
C VAL A 1141 -10.64 -9.57 -12.89
N LEU A 1142 -9.42 -9.15 -13.21
CA LEU A 1142 -8.20 -9.94 -13.07
C LEU A 1142 -7.48 -9.58 -11.76
N GLY A 1143 -7.43 -10.53 -10.82
CA GLY A 1143 -6.67 -10.34 -9.58
C GLY A 1143 -5.15 -10.32 -9.82
N ILE A 1144 -4.39 -9.56 -9.03
CA ILE A 1144 -2.93 -9.40 -9.11
C ILE A 1144 -2.17 -10.63 -8.57
N THR A 1145 -2.69 -11.82 -8.82
CA THR A 1145 -2.08 -13.12 -8.47
C THR A 1145 -1.26 -13.62 -9.64
N ARG A 1146 -0.46 -14.68 -9.45
CA ARG A 1146 0.23 -15.35 -10.57
C ARG A 1146 -0.68 -15.71 -11.74
N HIS A 1147 -1.94 -16.08 -11.46
CA HIS A 1147 -2.89 -16.48 -12.48
C HIS A 1147 -3.44 -15.28 -13.26
N GLY A 1148 -3.69 -14.15 -12.59
CA GLY A 1148 -4.15 -12.95 -13.28
C GLY A 1148 -3.02 -12.25 -14.04
N VAL A 1149 -1.82 -12.14 -13.46
CA VAL A 1149 -0.65 -11.55 -14.14
C VAL A 1149 -0.29 -12.34 -15.41
N GLN A 1150 -0.41 -13.68 -15.37
CA GLN A 1150 -0.24 -14.52 -16.56
C GLN A 1150 -1.25 -14.23 -17.68
N LYS A 1151 -2.47 -13.77 -17.35
CA LYS A 1151 -3.46 -13.34 -18.35
C LYS A 1151 -3.23 -11.91 -18.82
N MET A 1152 -2.65 -11.05 -17.98
CA MET A 1152 -2.41 -9.65 -18.29
C MET A 1152 -1.21 -9.45 -19.23
N LYS A 1153 -0.12 -10.20 -19.00
CA LYS A 1153 1.18 -9.99 -19.65
C LYS A 1153 1.62 -11.22 -20.44
N ASP A 1154 2.29 -10.97 -21.56
CA ASP A 1154 2.72 -12.02 -22.49
C ASP A 1154 4.21 -12.42 -22.32
N SER A 1155 5.05 -11.53 -21.81
CA SER A 1155 6.51 -11.73 -21.61
C SER A 1155 6.84 -12.92 -20.71
N VAL A 1156 7.66 -13.84 -21.20
CA VAL A 1156 8.00 -15.10 -20.53
C VAL A 1156 9.01 -14.85 -19.42
N LEU A 1157 10.03 -14.03 -19.68
CA LEU A 1157 11.08 -13.74 -18.69
C LEU A 1157 10.53 -13.00 -17.48
N MET A 1158 9.60 -12.08 -17.70
CA MET A 1158 8.90 -11.37 -16.62
C MET A 1158 8.08 -12.36 -15.77
N LEU A 1159 7.29 -13.24 -16.38
CA LEU A 1159 6.51 -14.26 -15.66
C LEU A 1159 7.44 -15.21 -14.88
N ALA A 1160 8.53 -15.64 -15.50
CA ALA A 1160 9.51 -16.53 -14.88
C ALA A 1160 10.22 -15.88 -13.67
N SER A 1161 10.42 -14.56 -13.68
CA SER A 1161 10.99 -13.80 -12.56
C SER A 1161 10.02 -13.64 -11.37
N PHE A 1162 8.72 -13.81 -11.60
CA PHE A 1162 7.69 -13.58 -10.59
C PHE A 1162 7.48 -14.81 -9.69
N GLU A 1163 6.89 -15.88 -10.25
CA GLU A 1163 6.58 -17.16 -9.60
C GLU A 1163 6.61 -18.31 -10.62
N LYS A 1164 6.76 -19.56 -10.16
CA LYS A 1164 6.76 -20.77 -11.02
C LYS A 1164 7.69 -20.69 -12.24
N THR A 1165 8.92 -20.22 -12.03
CA THR A 1165 9.95 -20.03 -13.05
C THR A 1165 10.07 -21.18 -14.05
N ALA A 1166 10.17 -22.41 -13.56
CA ALA A 1166 10.35 -23.59 -14.42
C ALA A 1166 9.14 -23.87 -15.32
N ASP A 1167 7.92 -23.82 -14.78
CA ASP A 1167 6.69 -24.08 -15.54
C ASP A 1167 6.57 -23.12 -16.73
N HIS A 1168 6.88 -21.84 -16.53
CA HIS A 1168 6.80 -20.83 -17.59
C HIS A 1168 7.84 -21.04 -18.69
N LEU A 1169 9.09 -21.35 -18.32
CA LEU A 1169 10.16 -21.60 -19.29
C LEU A 1169 9.91 -22.86 -20.11
N PHE A 1170 9.49 -23.96 -19.47
CA PHE A 1170 9.17 -25.20 -20.19
C PHE A 1170 7.98 -25.02 -21.13
N ASN A 1171 6.88 -24.42 -20.66
CA ASN A 1171 5.70 -24.18 -21.52
C ASN A 1171 6.03 -23.24 -22.69
N ALA A 1172 6.85 -22.21 -22.47
CA ALA A 1172 7.29 -21.33 -23.54
C ALA A 1172 8.15 -22.05 -24.58
N SER A 1173 9.03 -22.97 -24.14
CA SER A 1173 9.88 -23.75 -25.04
C SER A 1173 9.08 -24.75 -25.90
N VAL A 1174 8.07 -25.41 -25.32
CA VAL A 1174 7.20 -26.36 -26.03
C VAL A 1174 6.37 -25.65 -27.10
N ASN A 1175 5.85 -24.47 -26.76
CA ASN A 1175 5.00 -23.68 -27.65
C ASN A 1175 5.81 -22.77 -28.59
N GLY A 1176 7.14 -22.71 -28.46
CA GLY A 1176 8.01 -21.79 -29.21
C GLY A 1176 7.60 -20.32 -29.11
N ARG A 1177 7.36 -19.81 -27.90
CA ARG A 1177 6.97 -18.42 -27.71
C ARG A 1177 8.14 -17.46 -27.93
N ASP A 1178 7.90 -16.44 -28.75
CA ASP A 1178 8.82 -15.32 -28.94
C ASP A 1178 8.59 -14.21 -27.92
N ASP A 1179 9.66 -13.76 -27.26
CA ASP A 1179 9.64 -12.67 -26.29
C ASP A 1179 10.36 -11.43 -26.89
N LYS A 1180 9.65 -10.31 -27.02
CA LYS A 1180 10.15 -9.09 -27.71
C LYS A 1180 11.13 -8.26 -26.89
N ILE A 1181 11.28 -8.55 -25.59
CA ILE A 1181 12.20 -7.84 -24.69
C ILE A 1181 11.87 -6.33 -24.57
N GLU A 1182 10.58 -5.99 -24.47
CA GLU A 1182 10.13 -4.59 -24.39
C GLU A 1182 9.83 -4.14 -22.95
N GLY A 1183 9.47 -5.06 -22.04
CA GLY A 1183 9.14 -4.75 -20.66
C GLY A 1183 10.34 -4.43 -19.77
N VAL A 1184 10.08 -3.89 -18.59
CA VAL A 1184 11.12 -3.40 -17.67
C VAL A 1184 11.96 -4.55 -17.10
N SER A 1185 11.32 -5.65 -16.71
CA SER A 1185 11.99 -6.80 -16.09
C SER A 1185 13.01 -7.46 -17.00
N GLU A 1186 12.61 -7.75 -18.23
CA GLU A 1186 13.41 -8.41 -19.25
C GLU A 1186 14.57 -7.52 -19.72
N CYS A 1187 14.36 -6.20 -19.87
CA CYS A 1187 15.44 -5.25 -20.16
C CYS A 1187 16.53 -5.28 -19.08
N ILE A 1188 16.13 -5.28 -17.80
CA ILE A 1188 17.07 -5.36 -16.66
C ILE A 1188 17.83 -6.69 -16.66
N ILE A 1189 17.14 -7.80 -16.94
CA ILE A 1189 17.76 -9.15 -17.02
C ILE A 1189 18.81 -9.21 -18.13
N MET A 1190 18.51 -8.62 -19.29
CA MET A 1190 19.39 -8.63 -20.46
C MET A 1190 20.49 -7.56 -20.42
N GLY A 1191 20.39 -6.59 -19.50
CA GLY A 1191 21.34 -5.48 -19.38
C GLY A 1191 21.18 -4.42 -20.47
N ILE A 1192 19.95 -4.21 -20.96
CA ILE A 1192 19.60 -3.23 -21.99
C ILE A 1192 18.86 -2.06 -21.32
N PRO A 1193 19.07 -0.79 -21.74
CA PRO A 1193 18.30 0.34 -21.22
C PRO A 1193 16.80 0.16 -21.50
N MET A 1194 15.99 0.30 -20.46
CA MET A 1194 14.52 0.18 -20.54
C MET A 1194 13.91 1.32 -21.38
N GLN A 1195 12.83 1.03 -22.11
CA GLN A 1195 12.11 2.02 -22.94
C GLN A 1195 11.15 2.91 -22.13
N LEU A 1196 11.50 3.22 -20.88
CA LEU A 1196 10.69 3.96 -19.93
C LEU A 1196 11.53 5.09 -19.32
N GLY A 1197 10.90 6.21 -18.96
CA GLY A 1197 11.60 7.36 -18.38
C GLY A 1197 12.64 7.94 -19.34
N THR A 1198 13.88 8.07 -18.88
CA THR A 1198 15.00 8.63 -19.64
C THR A 1198 15.34 7.82 -20.89
N GLY A 1199 15.05 6.51 -20.92
CA GLY A 1199 15.31 5.63 -22.06
C GLY A 1199 14.24 5.64 -23.15
N MET A 1200 13.12 6.36 -22.96
CA MET A 1200 12.02 6.44 -23.94
C MET A 1200 12.38 7.30 -25.17
N LEU A 1201 13.36 8.20 -25.03
CA LEU A 1201 13.87 9.05 -26.11
C LEU A 1201 15.30 8.66 -26.48
N LYS A 1202 15.67 8.96 -27.73
CA LYS A 1202 17.06 8.93 -28.18
C LYS A 1202 17.50 10.34 -28.54
N VAL A 1203 18.63 10.77 -27.97
CA VAL A 1203 19.23 12.07 -28.27
C VAL A 1203 20.09 11.93 -29.53
N ARG A 1204 19.85 12.76 -30.53
CA ARG A 1204 20.71 12.87 -31.72
C ARG A 1204 21.42 14.22 -31.70
N GLN A 1205 22.74 14.20 -31.87
CA GLN A 1205 23.51 15.43 -31.98
C GLN A 1205 23.07 16.18 -33.25
N ARG A 1206 22.69 17.46 -33.09
CA ARG A 1206 22.43 18.35 -34.22
C ARG A 1206 23.76 18.74 -34.85
N VAL A 1207 24.23 17.96 -35.81
CA VAL A 1207 25.38 18.33 -36.64
C VAL A 1207 24.86 19.30 -37.70
N GLN A 1208 25.57 20.42 -37.91
CA GLN A 1208 25.36 21.18 -39.15
C GLN A 1208 25.63 20.22 -40.31
N GLN A 1209 24.76 20.16 -41.33
CA GLN A 1209 25.08 19.39 -42.53
C GLN A 1209 26.46 19.84 -43.00
N VAL A 1210 27.44 18.95 -42.94
CA VAL A 1210 28.75 19.21 -43.52
C VAL A 1210 28.49 19.26 -45.02
N GLU A 1211 28.46 20.47 -45.60
CA GLU A 1211 28.66 20.61 -47.04
C GLU A 1211 30.03 19.98 -47.30
N LEU A 1212 30.04 18.81 -47.95
CA LEU A 1212 31.26 18.20 -48.43
C LEU A 1212 31.82 19.16 -49.49
N ASN A 1213 32.72 20.06 -49.07
CA ASN A 1213 33.43 20.98 -49.96
C ASN A 1213 34.42 20.27 -50.91
N TYR A 1214 34.44 18.95 -50.88
CA TYR A 1214 35.12 18.11 -51.86
C TYR A 1214 34.06 17.32 -52.63
N GLY A 1215 33.81 17.75 -53.86
CA GLY A 1215 33.25 16.84 -54.87
C GLY A 1215 34.14 15.61 -54.99
N LEU A 1216 33.56 14.49 -55.39
CA LEU A 1216 34.32 13.32 -55.85
C LEU A 1216 35.43 13.81 -56.78
N ASP A 1217 36.69 13.59 -56.43
CA ASP A 1217 37.81 13.79 -57.35
C ASP A 1217 37.47 13.02 -58.63
N PRO A 1218 37.37 13.69 -59.80
CA PRO A 1218 37.31 12.98 -61.04
C PRO A 1218 38.72 12.47 -61.33
N ILE A 1219 38.79 11.17 -61.66
CA ILE A 1219 39.87 10.49 -62.39
C ILE A 1219 40.92 9.80 -61.50
N LEU A 1220 40.86 8.46 -61.51
CA LEU A 1220 41.72 7.58 -62.33
C LEU A 1220 40.77 6.46 -62.84
N SER A 1221 40.47 6.30 -64.13
CA SER A 1221 41.32 5.75 -65.21
C SER A 1221 42.13 4.54 -64.79
#